data_AF-A0A926ZJA0-F1
#
_entry.id   AF-A0A926ZJA0-F1
#
_cell.length_a   1.000
_cell.length_b   1.000
_cell.length_c   1.000
_cell.angle_alpha   90.00
_cell.angle_beta   90.00
_cell.angle_gamma   90.00
#
_symmetry.space_group_name_H-M   'P 1'
#
loop_
_entity.id
_entity.type
_entity.pdbx_description
1 polymer ?
#
loop_
_entity_poly.entity_id
_entity_poly.type
_entity_poly.pdbx_seq_one_letter_code
_entity_poly.pdbx_strand_id
1 'polypeptide(L)'
;MSFLSNWRQYRIPTFLFSLCLSAVLLFSGEVTNTQPLAATVPNIAKAAPSGQVAAAMSADETSLSLTENVRKTVLENQLTVLTKEVHTAPVVTVQVWYKVGSRNEEPGVNGIAHQLEHMMFKGTKDRPIQFGRLFNALGSNSNAFTSYDQTAYFGTVERDKLRAMLELEADRMQNALINVEQLASEKRVVISELQGYENSPDYRLERAVMRSVFPTQPYGLPVGGTKADVEKFTVEQVQYYYHKYYSPNNATLVIVGDIETEPTLKLVKEIFGNLPNRGEQQESGSATENVPLDSPTPTLPSSKSPIMLREAGSAPILQIVYPLPPTNHPDVAALKVMDYILTGGRSSRVYQALVESGLASNAGGYAANLISGGWYQLSATAAPNRKLIEIDRVLQQTIADLQNKSVTEEELNRAKAQFRAAVILSNREITAQAMQLGDDETSTGDYRYTERLLKEIADVSAADVQRVAKKYLQQSDRTVGYFEPTELTADGGGGGTSSSQTSEQFNLGQPVDPAELAKYLPEFTTSTISTVRSLPESFKLSNGLQVLLMRDRSTPTVTLSGYIQAGTEFDLPASAGTAALTAENLMNGTKTKDALTLAKTLEDRGASLDFGAAREGVSVDGYSLSKDLPTLIATLADVLQNANFPKDQLELSRQRAITDLKERLDSPDYLAYRTLQQTVYPEVHPFHAYPTYDSLKRISEGDIMGFYKQHYRPDTTVLTLVGNFAPQEVRSLIETQFGSWKASGNLPKLNFPSVPLPEKLVRLNPVIPGKTQAITFMGYRGINRQDPRYYATLVLNQILGGDTLSSRLGTEIRDRQGLTYGIYSAFQAGEQPGLFLINMQTAPEDTNKAIASTIALLQDVHSQGVTPTEVDTAKRSLSSSYSVELADPDNLTSEILMNEVYGLTSAEIRDFPRKILAVTPEQVNRVAKDLLQPDNLIVVTAGPSIAGGASAAAR
;
A
#
# COMPACT_ATOMS: atom_id res chain seq x y z
N MET A 1 56.40 33.13 2.87
CA MET A 1 57.84 33.22 3.20
C MET A 1 58.31 31.84 3.65
N SER A 2 59.40 31.38 3.03
CA SER A 2 60.29 30.23 3.31
C SER A 2 59.67 28.82 3.43
N PHE A 3 59.81 27.87 2.50
CA PHE A 3 60.97 27.19 1.85
C PHE A 3 61.63 26.04 2.64
N LEU A 4 61.49 24.83 2.05
CA LEU A 4 62.44 23.72 1.81
C LEU A 4 63.14 22.94 2.94
N SER A 5 62.95 21.60 2.87
CA SER A 5 63.98 20.52 2.82
C SER A 5 63.24 19.18 3.04
N ASN A 6 63.33 18.09 2.25
CA ASN A 6 64.37 17.64 1.36
C ASN A 6 63.84 16.66 0.28
N TRP A 7 64.58 16.60 -0.82
CA TRP A 7 64.36 15.86 -2.06
C TRP A 7 65.41 14.73 -2.20
N ARG A 8 65.10 13.74 -3.05
CA ARG A 8 65.99 12.80 -3.79
C ARG A 8 66.40 11.47 -3.14
N GLN A 9 65.85 10.39 -3.70
CA GLN A 9 66.62 9.42 -4.49
C GLN A 9 65.85 9.04 -5.77
N TYR A 10 66.59 8.67 -6.80
CA TYR A 10 66.32 8.91 -8.21
C TYR A 10 65.63 7.77 -8.98
N ARG A 11 64.94 8.18 -10.04
CA ARG A 11 64.57 7.40 -11.23
C ARG A 11 65.80 6.81 -11.94
N ILE A 12 65.68 5.56 -12.39
CA ILE A 12 66.28 4.87 -13.57
C ILE A 12 65.78 3.41 -13.43
N PRO A 13 65.17 2.71 -14.41
CA PRO A 13 64.74 3.13 -15.75
C PRO A 13 63.36 2.59 -16.21
N THR A 14 62.58 3.48 -16.82
CA THR A 14 61.54 3.21 -17.81
C THR A 14 62.15 2.85 -19.18
N PHE A 15 63.22 2.05 -19.19
CA PHE A 15 64.11 1.83 -20.36
C PHE A 15 64.37 0.33 -20.64
N LEU A 16 63.45 -0.53 -20.20
CA LEU A 16 63.20 -1.90 -20.66
C LEU A 16 61.70 -1.98 -21.03
N PHE A 17 61.17 -1.10 -21.87
CA PHE A 17 61.35 -1.09 -23.32
C PHE A 17 61.24 -2.50 -23.92
N SER A 18 60.03 -2.78 -24.41
CA SER A 18 59.83 -3.06 -25.83
C SER A 18 60.69 -4.14 -26.48
N LEU A 19 61.06 -5.18 -25.73
CA LEU A 19 61.59 -6.43 -26.25
C LEU A 19 60.87 -7.59 -25.56
N CYS A 20 59.75 -8.02 -26.16
CA CYS A 20 59.21 -9.39 -26.18
C CYS A 20 57.74 -9.41 -26.66
N LEU A 21 57.42 -8.55 -27.63
CA LEU A 21 56.29 -8.68 -28.53
C LEU A 21 56.86 -9.01 -29.92
N SER A 22 57.37 -10.25 -30.14
CA SER A 22 57.64 -10.86 -31.47
C SER A 22 58.47 -12.15 -31.40
N ALA A 23 57.89 -13.21 -30.82
CA ALA A 23 58.23 -14.63 -31.00
C ALA A 23 57.27 -15.39 -30.08
N VAL A 24 56.27 -16.16 -30.49
CA VAL A 24 56.18 -17.10 -31.59
C VAL A 24 54.69 -17.26 -31.93
N LEU A 25 54.26 -16.65 -33.03
CA LEU A 25 53.43 -17.36 -33.99
C LEU A 25 54.38 -18.30 -34.75
N LEU A 26 53.88 -19.48 -35.12
CA LEU A 26 54.44 -20.50 -36.04
C LEU A 26 54.87 -21.80 -35.36
N PHE A 27 54.43 -22.90 -36.00
CA PHE A 27 54.53 -24.33 -35.68
C PHE A 27 53.37 -24.89 -34.81
N SER A 28 52.23 -25.24 -35.44
CA SER A 28 51.93 -26.55 -36.09
C SER A 28 51.88 -27.70 -35.08
N GLY A 29 50.89 -28.57 -34.99
CA GLY A 29 49.82 -28.96 -35.91
C GLY A 29 49.50 -30.44 -35.59
N GLU A 30 48.20 -30.75 -35.51
CA GLU A 30 47.53 -32.01 -35.88
C GLU A 30 47.95 -33.42 -35.35
N VAL A 31 46.97 -34.05 -34.67
CA VAL A 31 46.25 -35.30 -35.08
C VAL A 31 46.66 -36.69 -34.51
N THR A 32 45.58 -37.40 -34.09
CA THR A 32 45.26 -38.85 -34.02
C THR A 32 45.45 -39.71 -32.75
N ASN A 33 44.28 -40.16 -32.25
CA ASN A 33 43.82 -41.54 -31.93
C ASN A 33 44.66 -42.49 -31.06
N THR A 34 44.10 -42.91 -29.92
CA THR A 34 43.44 -44.24 -29.71
C THR A 34 43.03 -44.45 -28.23
N GLN A 35 41.86 -45.04 -28.01
CA GLN A 35 41.35 -45.64 -26.76
C GLN A 35 41.80 -47.13 -26.67
N PRO A 36 41.58 -47.94 -25.59
CA PRO A 36 40.87 -47.71 -24.32
C PRO A 36 41.50 -48.39 -23.04
N LEU A 37 40.74 -48.34 -21.93
CA LEU A 37 40.61 -49.30 -20.79
C LEU A 37 41.34 -49.06 -19.44
N ALA A 38 40.52 -48.58 -18.49
CA ALA A 38 40.15 -49.24 -17.22
C ALA A 38 40.87 -48.88 -15.89
N ALA A 39 40.05 -48.27 -15.00
CA ALA A 39 39.88 -48.50 -13.55
C ALA A 39 40.97 -47.96 -12.58
N THR A 40 40.69 -47.29 -11.44
CA THR A 40 39.46 -46.96 -10.70
C THR A 40 39.77 -46.01 -9.50
N VAL A 41 38.76 -45.20 -9.10
CA VAL A 41 38.47 -44.48 -7.82
C VAL A 41 39.26 -43.19 -7.42
N PRO A 42 38.67 -42.25 -6.63
CA PRO A 42 37.93 -41.08 -7.11
C PRO A 42 38.60 -39.76 -6.69
N ASN A 43 38.52 -38.72 -7.54
CA ASN A 43 39.07 -37.40 -7.23
C ASN A 43 37.96 -36.33 -7.14
N ILE A 44 38.15 -35.45 -6.17
CA ILE A 44 37.29 -34.37 -5.70
C ILE A 44 36.85 -33.48 -6.88
N ALA A 45 35.53 -33.33 -7.10
CA ALA A 45 34.98 -32.49 -8.14
C ALA A 45 34.96 -31.01 -7.69
N LYS A 46 35.67 -30.19 -8.47
CA LYS A 46 35.66 -28.72 -8.46
C LYS A 46 34.25 -28.16 -8.65
N ALA A 47 33.97 -27.05 -7.96
CA ALA A 47 32.80 -26.21 -8.16
C ALA A 47 32.63 -25.82 -9.65
N ALA A 48 31.40 -25.98 -10.16
CA ALA A 48 31.01 -25.57 -11.50
C ALA A 48 30.80 -24.04 -11.57
N PRO A 49 31.08 -23.39 -12.72
CA PRO A 49 30.85 -21.96 -12.89
C PRO A 49 29.36 -21.63 -12.93
N SER A 50 29.00 -20.47 -12.36
CA SER A 50 27.66 -19.89 -12.18
C SER A 50 26.78 -19.74 -13.44
N GLY A 51 27.28 -20.09 -14.63
CA GLY A 51 26.55 -19.96 -15.90
C GLY A 51 25.54 -21.09 -16.20
N GLN A 52 25.64 -22.26 -15.56
CA GLN A 52 24.71 -23.37 -15.83
C GLN A 52 23.40 -23.32 -15.05
N VAL A 53 23.33 -22.54 -13.96
CA VAL A 53 22.07 -22.37 -13.19
C VAL A 53 21.08 -21.45 -13.93
N ALA A 54 21.59 -20.51 -14.73
CA ALA A 54 20.74 -19.58 -15.50
C ALA A 54 20.01 -20.24 -16.69
N ALA A 55 20.54 -21.33 -17.25
CA ALA A 55 20.01 -21.94 -18.47
C ALA A 55 18.79 -22.86 -18.24
N ALA A 56 18.53 -23.29 -17.01
CA ALA A 56 17.36 -24.11 -16.67
C ALA A 56 16.14 -23.28 -16.23
N MET A 57 16.33 -22.01 -15.87
CA MET A 57 15.26 -21.08 -15.49
C MET A 57 14.71 -20.26 -16.68
N SER A 58 15.17 -20.53 -17.92
CA SER A 58 14.89 -19.69 -19.09
C SER A 58 13.82 -20.24 -20.06
N ALA A 59 13.06 -21.27 -19.69
CA ALA A 59 12.12 -21.94 -20.59
C ALA A 59 10.66 -21.73 -20.15
N ASP A 60 10.11 -20.52 -20.40
CA ASP A 60 8.70 -20.24 -20.76
C ASP A 60 8.31 -18.76 -20.51
N GLU A 61 8.96 -17.81 -21.18
CA GLU A 61 8.52 -16.40 -21.14
C GLU A 61 7.93 -15.91 -22.47
N THR A 62 7.80 -16.79 -23.46
CA THR A 62 7.43 -16.40 -24.82
C THR A 62 5.92 -16.22 -25.08
N SER A 63 5.04 -16.29 -24.08
CA SER A 63 3.63 -15.87 -24.26
C SER A 63 2.83 -15.74 -22.95
N LEU A 64 3.27 -14.99 -21.93
CA LEU A 64 2.31 -14.62 -20.88
C LEU A 64 1.29 -13.63 -21.46
N SER A 65 0.11 -14.12 -21.84
CA SER A 65 -1.01 -13.27 -22.22
C SER A 65 -1.81 -12.93 -20.97
N LEU A 66 -1.85 -11.65 -20.61
CA LEU A 66 -2.64 -11.16 -19.47
C LEU A 66 -4.13 -11.46 -19.62
N THR A 67 -4.56 -11.61 -20.88
CA THR A 67 -5.95 -11.86 -21.25
C THR A 67 -6.22 -13.29 -21.68
N GLU A 68 -5.26 -14.19 -21.49
CA GLU A 68 -5.47 -15.62 -21.67
C GLU A 68 -6.62 -16.10 -20.78
N ASN A 69 -7.47 -16.97 -21.33
CA ASN A 69 -8.68 -17.51 -20.68
C ASN A 69 -9.71 -16.44 -20.25
N VAL A 70 -9.59 -15.19 -20.72
CA VAL A 70 -10.66 -14.20 -20.55
C VAL A 70 -11.76 -14.44 -21.58
N ARG A 71 -13.00 -14.54 -21.12
CA ARG A 71 -14.19 -14.55 -21.96
C ARG A 71 -15.03 -13.31 -21.73
N LYS A 72 -15.25 -12.54 -22.80
CA LYS A 72 -16.21 -11.43 -22.87
C LYS A 72 -17.55 -11.92 -23.38
N THR A 73 -18.60 -11.67 -22.63
CA THR A 73 -20.00 -11.96 -22.99
C THR A 73 -20.82 -10.68 -22.81
N VAL A 74 -21.68 -10.36 -23.77
CA VAL A 74 -22.64 -9.26 -23.62
C VAL A 74 -24.03 -9.87 -23.48
N LEU A 75 -24.73 -9.56 -22.38
CA LEU A 75 -26.08 -10.05 -22.12
C LEU A 75 -27.12 -9.29 -22.96
N GLU A 76 -28.35 -9.81 -23.00
CA GLU A 76 -29.47 -9.18 -23.73
C GLU A 76 -29.81 -7.77 -23.21
N ASN A 77 -29.60 -7.52 -21.91
CA ASN A 77 -29.74 -6.18 -21.30
C ASN A 77 -28.50 -5.29 -21.46
N GLN A 78 -27.54 -5.68 -22.32
CA GLN A 78 -26.30 -4.95 -22.63
C GLN A 78 -25.24 -4.93 -21.50
N LEU A 79 -25.42 -5.70 -20.42
CA LEU A 79 -24.34 -5.89 -19.44
C LEU A 79 -23.14 -6.58 -20.11
N THR A 80 -21.97 -5.96 -20.02
CA THR A 80 -20.71 -6.61 -20.40
C THR A 80 -20.21 -7.46 -19.24
N VAL A 81 -19.89 -8.72 -19.49
CA VAL A 81 -19.40 -9.68 -18.50
C VAL A 81 -18.04 -10.20 -18.94
N LEU A 82 -17.02 -10.03 -18.10
CA LEU A 82 -15.70 -10.60 -18.26
C LEU A 82 -15.50 -11.70 -17.23
N THR A 83 -15.18 -12.92 -17.67
CA THR A 83 -14.80 -14.02 -16.77
C THR A 83 -13.38 -14.48 -17.07
N LYS A 84 -12.58 -14.77 -16.03
CA LYS A 84 -11.24 -15.37 -16.16
C LYS A 84 -11.03 -16.46 -15.09
N GLU A 85 -10.68 -17.65 -15.54
CA GLU A 85 -10.44 -18.80 -14.65
C GLU A 85 -9.02 -18.74 -14.06
N VAL A 86 -8.90 -18.82 -12.72
CA VAL A 86 -7.65 -18.85 -11.96
C VAL A 86 -7.80 -19.78 -10.74
N HIS A 87 -7.24 -21.00 -10.83
CA HIS A 87 -7.46 -22.07 -9.83
C HIS A 87 -6.37 -22.18 -8.74
N THR A 88 -5.72 -21.07 -8.38
CA THR A 88 -4.56 -21.06 -7.48
C THR A 88 -4.94 -21.10 -6.00
N ALA A 89 -6.09 -20.53 -5.67
CA ALA A 89 -6.70 -20.52 -4.35
C ALA A 89 -8.23 -20.62 -4.51
N PRO A 90 -8.96 -21.18 -3.52
CA PRO A 90 -10.41 -21.43 -3.63
C PRO A 90 -11.24 -20.16 -3.42
N VAL A 91 -10.87 -19.07 -4.08
CA VAL A 91 -11.46 -17.74 -3.95
C VAL A 91 -11.82 -17.17 -5.31
N VAL A 92 -12.76 -16.23 -5.32
CA VAL A 92 -13.23 -15.53 -6.50
C VAL A 92 -13.44 -14.06 -6.17
N THR A 93 -12.98 -13.19 -7.07
CA THR A 93 -13.28 -11.76 -7.02
C THR A 93 -14.42 -11.44 -7.98
N VAL A 94 -15.35 -10.59 -7.54
CA VAL A 94 -16.48 -10.08 -8.30
C VAL A 94 -16.41 -8.56 -8.24
N GLN A 95 -16.44 -7.91 -9.41
CA GLN A 95 -16.39 -6.46 -9.51
C GLN A 95 -17.45 -5.93 -10.47
N VAL A 96 -18.14 -4.86 -10.07
CA VAL A 96 -19.09 -4.14 -10.92
C VAL A 96 -18.54 -2.74 -11.17
N TRP A 97 -18.19 -2.48 -12.43
CA TRP A 97 -17.62 -1.24 -12.89
C TRP A 97 -18.66 -0.43 -13.65
N TYR A 98 -19.02 0.74 -13.14
CA TYR A 98 -19.90 1.68 -13.81
C TYR A 98 -19.08 2.70 -14.60
N LYS A 99 -19.46 2.95 -15.85
CA LYS A 99 -18.79 3.91 -16.75
C LYS A 99 -19.17 5.36 -16.42
N VAL A 100 -19.06 5.72 -15.14
CA VAL A 100 -19.40 7.03 -14.57
C VAL A 100 -18.45 7.36 -13.42
N GLY A 101 -17.88 8.56 -13.42
CA GLY A 101 -17.07 9.08 -12.32
C GLY A 101 -17.32 10.56 -12.10
N SER A 102 -16.43 11.23 -11.36
CA SER A 102 -16.59 12.67 -11.07
C SER A 102 -16.57 13.53 -12.34
N ARG A 103 -16.03 13.03 -13.47
CA ARG A 103 -16.08 13.77 -14.75
C ARG A 103 -17.47 13.95 -15.33
N ASN A 104 -18.42 13.13 -14.88
CA ASN A 104 -19.79 13.13 -15.37
C ASN A 104 -20.69 14.02 -14.49
N GLU A 105 -20.12 14.72 -13.51
CA GLU A 105 -20.86 15.60 -12.61
C GLU A 105 -21.22 16.93 -13.28
N GLU A 106 -22.47 17.33 -13.13
CA GLU A 106 -22.96 18.64 -13.56
C GLU A 106 -22.40 19.75 -12.64
N PRO A 107 -22.28 21.00 -13.11
CA PRO A 107 -21.90 22.12 -12.26
C PRO A 107 -22.82 22.26 -11.03
N GLY A 108 -22.21 22.41 -9.86
CA GLY A 108 -22.94 22.59 -8.59
C GLY A 108 -23.36 21.30 -7.89
N VAL A 109 -22.96 20.13 -8.41
CA VAL A 109 -23.13 18.84 -7.73
C VAL A 109 -21.80 18.08 -7.58
N ASN A 110 -20.68 18.79 -7.41
CA ASN A 110 -19.36 18.15 -7.32
C ASN A 110 -19.26 17.24 -6.08
N GLY A 111 -18.88 15.98 -6.29
CA GLY A 111 -18.83 14.92 -5.28
C GLY A 111 -20.06 14.02 -5.24
N ILE A 112 -21.07 14.23 -6.09
CA ILE A 112 -22.28 13.40 -6.09
C ILE A 112 -22.02 11.96 -6.52
N ALA A 113 -21.01 11.72 -7.38
CA ALA A 113 -20.61 10.37 -7.76
C ALA A 113 -20.10 9.59 -6.53
N HIS A 114 -19.20 10.22 -5.78
CA HIS A 114 -18.65 9.68 -4.53
C HIS A 114 -19.71 9.56 -3.43
N GLN A 115 -20.59 10.55 -3.30
CA GLN A 115 -21.70 10.46 -2.35
C GLN A 115 -22.62 9.28 -2.66
N LEU A 116 -22.93 9.04 -3.94
CA LEU A 116 -23.74 7.90 -4.33
C LEU A 116 -23.02 6.58 -4.03
N GLU A 117 -21.71 6.51 -4.21
CA GLU A 117 -20.90 5.35 -3.82
C GLU A 117 -21.17 4.92 -2.38
N HIS A 118 -21.11 5.88 -1.45
CA HIS A 118 -21.45 5.64 -0.05
C HIS A 118 -22.91 5.22 0.14
N MET A 119 -23.84 5.89 -0.55
CA MET A 119 -25.27 5.58 -0.44
C MET A 119 -25.59 4.15 -0.90
N MET A 120 -24.83 3.61 -1.86
CA MET A 120 -24.98 2.24 -2.34
C MET A 120 -24.62 1.18 -1.28
N PHE A 121 -23.99 1.56 -0.16
CA PHE A 121 -23.76 0.67 0.99
C PHE A 121 -24.89 0.72 2.03
N LYS A 122 -25.86 1.64 1.94
CA LYS A 122 -26.90 1.85 2.96
C LYS A 122 -28.07 0.88 2.89
N GLY A 123 -28.00 -0.11 2.01
CA GLY A 123 -29.01 -1.14 1.84
C GLY A 123 -29.90 -0.92 0.63
N THR A 124 -30.78 -1.88 0.41
CA THR A 124 -31.75 -1.92 -0.68
C THR A 124 -33.16 -2.06 -0.13
N LYS A 125 -34.16 -2.00 -1.00
CA LYS A 125 -35.57 -2.24 -0.62
C LYS A 125 -35.78 -3.64 -0.03
N ASP A 126 -35.14 -4.65 -0.60
CA ASP A 126 -35.30 -6.05 -0.18
C ASP A 126 -34.32 -6.44 0.94
N ARG A 127 -33.20 -5.70 1.06
CA ARG A 127 -32.19 -5.85 2.10
C ARG A 127 -31.94 -4.48 2.74
N PRO A 128 -32.83 -3.99 3.62
CA PRO A 128 -32.71 -2.70 4.31
C PRO A 128 -31.65 -2.73 5.42
N ILE A 129 -30.46 -3.23 5.07
CA ILE A 129 -29.31 -3.43 5.94
C ILE A 129 -28.05 -2.98 5.21
N GLN A 130 -27.07 -2.48 5.95
CA GLN A 130 -25.83 -2.02 5.33
C GLN A 130 -25.08 -3.18 4.65
N PHE A 131 -24.67 -2.98 3.41
CA PHE A 131 -24.02 -4.01 2.60
C PHE A 131 -22.66 -4.42 3.16
N GLY A 132 -21.92 -3.50 3.79
CA GLY A 132 -20.68 -3.84 4.48
C GLY A 132 -20.85 -4.94 5.53
N ARG A 133 -22.01 -5.01 6.21
CA ARG A 133 -22.32 -6.07 7.17
C ARG A 133 -22.57 -7.41 6.47
N LEU A 134 -23.27 -7.39 5.34
CA LEU A 134 -23.51 -8.59 4.52
C LEU A 134 -22.19 -9.14 3.99
N PHE A 135 -21.32 -8.28 3.45
CA PHE A 135 -19.99 -8.65 2.96
C PHE A 135 -19.08 -9.18 4.08
N ASN A 136 -19.06 -8.52 5.24
CA ASN A 136 -18.29 -9.01 6.38
C ASN A 136 -18.76 -10.40 6.85
N ALA A 137 -20.07 -10.66 6.84
CA ALA A 137 -20.63 -11.98 7.17
C ALA A 137 -20.33 -13.06 6.12
N LEU A 138 -20.10 -12.67 4.86
CA LEU A 138 -19.54 -13.55 3.83
C LEU A 138 -18.02 -13.75 3.98
N GLY A 139 -17.36 -13.03 4.89
CA GLY A 139 -15.90 -12.98 4.98
C GLY A 139 -15.25 -12.39 3.73
N SER A 140 -15.98 -11.50 3.06
CA SER A 140 -15.52 -10.82 1.85
C SER A 140 -14.47 -9.77 2.21
N ASN A 141 -13.39 -9.72 1.44
CA ASN A 141 -12.59 -8.51 1.33
C ASN A 141 -13.23 -7.65 0.25
N SER A 142 -14.01 -6.65 0.65
CA SER A 142 -14.81 -5.81 -0.25
C SER A 142 -14.56 -4.33 -0.02
N ASN A 143 -14.58 -3.56 -1.09
CA ASN A 143 -14.56 -2.11 -1.02
C ASN A 143 -15.17 -1.50 -2.30
N ALA A 144 -15.15 -0.19 -2.40
CA ALA A 144 -15.49 0.55 -3.59
C ALA A 144 -14.51 1.71 -3.79
N PHE A 145 -14.54 2.29 -4.98
CA PHE A 145 -13.93 3.59 -5.22
C PHE A 145 -14.66 4.34 -6.32
N THR A 146 -14.61 5.66 -6.22
CA THR A 146 -14.95 6.60 -7.27
C THR A 146 -13.66 7.22 -7.77
N SER A 147 -13.51 7.29 -9.08
CA SER A 147 -12.43 8.00 -9.75
C SER A 147 -13.00 9.10 -10.64
N TYR A 148 -12.13 9.72 -11.42
CA TYR A 148 -12.56 10.69 -12.42
C TYR A 148 -13.46 10.06 -13.50
N ASP A 149 -13.15 8.85 -13.98
CA ASP A 149 -13.80 8.27 -15.15
C ASP A 149 -14.84 7.18 -14.85
N GLN A 150 -14.78 6.62 -13.64
CA GLN A 150 -15.50 5.39 -13.29
C GLN A 150 -15.70 5.24 -11.78
N THR A 151 -16.70 4.44 -11.42
CA THR A 151 -17.01 4.02 -10.06
C THR A 151 -17.07 2.50 -10.06
N ALA A 152 -16.30 1.86 -9.18
CA ALA A 152 -16.24 0.41 -9.11
C ALA A 152 -16.51 -0.08 -7.70
N TYR A 153 -17.18 -1.23 -7.60
CA TYR A 153 -17.39 -1.95 -6.37
C TYR A 153 -16.84 -3.35 -6.57
N PHE A 154 -16.12 -3.85 -5.58
CA PHE A 154 -15.42 -5.11 -5.70
C PHE A 154 -15.45 -5.87 -4.38
N GLY A 155 -15.46 -7.19 -4.50
CA GLY A 155 -15.31 -8.06 -3.34
C GLY A 155 -14.74 -9.41 -3.72
N THR A 156 -13.84 -9.91 -2.87
CA THR A 156 -13.24 -11.24 -3.00
C THR A 156 -13.75 -12.13 -1.89
N VAL A 157 -14.31 -13.28 -2.26
CA VAL A 157 -14.93 -14.27 -1.36
C VAL A 157 -14.40 -15.67 -1.65
N GLU A 158 -14.65 -16.61 -0.75
CA GLU A 158 -14.49 -18.04 -1.04
C GLU A 158 -15.43 -18.46 -2.19
N ARG A 159 -14.98 -19.37 -3.06
CA ARG A 159 -15.66 -19.72 -4.31
C ARG A 159 -17.11 -20.21 -4.13
N ASP A 160 -17.42 -20.84 -3.00
CA ASP A 160 -18.75 -21.36 -2.66
C ASP A 160 -19.76 -20.24 -2.30
N LYS A 161 -19.28 -19.00 -2.17
CA LYS A 161 -20.08 -17.79 -1.92
C LYS A 161 -20.27 -16.93 -3.16
N LEU A 162 -19.81 -17.38 -4.34
CA LEU A 162 -19.96 -16.64 -5.60
C LEU A 162 -21.41 -16.23 -5.88
N ARG A 163 -22.37 -17.15 -5.73
CA ARG A 163 -23.80 -16.87 -5.92
C ARG A 163 -24.26 -15.76 -4.98
N ALA A 164 -23.94 -15.87 -3.69
CA ALA A 164 -24.33 -14.86 -2.71
C ALA A 164 -23.76 -13.48 -3.07
N MET A 165 -22.48 -13.42 -3.46
CA MET A 165 -21.86 -12.16 -3.90
C MET A 165 -22.57 -11.58 -5.13
N LEU A 166 -22.86 -12.39 -6.15
CA LEU A 166 -23.56 -11.93 -7.36
C LEU A 166 -24.99 -11.43 -7.07
N GLU A 167 -25.72 -12.12 -6.19
CA GLU A 167 -27.08 -11.72 -5.80
C GLU A 167 -27.08 -10.39 -5.03
N LEU A 168 -26.10 -10.18 -4.14
CA LEU A 168 -25.91 -8.90 -3.45
C LEU A 168 -25.59 -7.79 -4.46
N GLU A 169 -24.64 -8.01 -5.36
CA GLU A 169 -24.23 -6.99 -6.33
C GLU A 169 -25.36 -6.61 -7.31
N ALA A 170 -26.18 -7.58 -7.74
CA ALA A 170 -27.36 -7.33 -8.56
C ALA A 170 -28.45 -6.55 -7.80
N ASP A 171 -28.71 -6.91 -6.54
CA ASP A 171 -29.65 -6.18 -5.70
C ASP A 171 -29.19 -4.75 -5.44
N ARG A 172 -27.90 -4.55 -5.17
CA ARG A 172 -27.30 -3.22 -4.99
C ARG A 172 -27.42 -2.37 -6.25
N MET A 173 -27.16 -2.95 -7.42
CA MET A 173 -27.33 -2.28 -8.72
C MET A 173 -28.76 -1.79 -8.93
N GLN A 174 -29.76 -2.60 -8.58
CA GLN A 174 -31.17 -2.33 -8.93
C GLN A 174 -31.98 -1.67 -7.82
N ASN A 175 -31.77 -1.99 -6.55
CA ASN A 175 -32.72 -1.68 -5.48
C ASN A 175 -32.16 -0.77 -4.40
N ALA A 176 -31.04 -0.06 -4.65
CA ALA A 176 -30.41 0.81 -3.66
C ALA A 176 -31.42 1.79 -3.05
N LEU A 177 -31.41 1.87 -1.72
CA LEU A 177 -32.28 2.74 -0.96
C LEU A 177 -31.58 4.11 -0.79
N ILE A 178 -32.14 5.14 -1.41
CA ILE A 178 -31.66 6.51 -1.33
C ILE A 178 -32.79 7.34 -0.75
N ASN A 179 -32.72 7.64 0.55
CA ASN A 179 -33.74 8.42 1.25
C ASN A 179 -33.12 9.62 1.99
N VAL A 180 -33.98 10.54 2.43
CA VAL A 180 -33.57 11.81 3.06
C VAL A 180 -32.74 11.59 4.33
N GLU A 181 -33.13 10.63 5.15
CA GLU A 181 -32.49 10.36 6.44
C GLU A 181 -31.07 9.77 6.25
N GLN A 182 -30.95 8.76 5.39
CA GLN A 182 -29.67 8.14 5.07
C GLN A 182 -28.73 9.14 4.39
N LEU A 183 -29.24 9.98 3.48
CA LEU A 183 -28.43 11.02 2.85
C LEU A 183 -27.97 12.08 3.85
N ALA A 184 -28.83 12.52 4.77
CA ALA A 184 -28.46 13.49 5.80
C ALA A 184 -27.33 12.96 6.70
N SER A 185 -27.43 11.70 7.11
CA SER A 185 -26.38 11.01 7.86
C SER A 185 -25.08 10.92 7.05
N GLU A 186 -25.18 10.48 5.78
CA GLU A 186 -23.99 10.18 5.00
C GLU A 186 -23.26 11.41 4.45
N LYS A 187 -23.96 12.52 4.25
CA LYS A 187 -23.32 13.82 3.99
C LYS A 187 -22.34 14.18 5.09
N ARG A 188 -22.67 13.91 6.37
CA ARG A 188 -21.77 14.21 7.50
C ARG A 188 -20.52 13.34 7.46
N VAL A 189 -20.66 12.07 7.07
CA VAL A 189 -19.56 11.12 6.90
C VAL A 189 -18.60 11.62 5.81
N VAL A 190 -19.12 11.97 4.64
CA VAL A 190 -18.32 12.50 3.52
C VAL A 190 -17.68 13.85 3.88
N ILE A 191 -18.38 14.75 4.57
CA ILE A 191 -17.81 16.03 5.02
C ILE A 191 -16.66 15.79 6.01
N SER A 192 -16.79 14.83 6.92
CA SER A 192 -15.72 14.43 7.85
C SER A 192 -14.50 13.89 7.11
N GLU A 193 -14.72 13.08 6.07
CA GLU A 193 -13.65 12.59 5.20
C GLU A 193 -12.93 13.73 4.48
N LEU A 194 -13.67 14.66 3.86
CA LEU A 194 -13.12 15.86 3.23
C LEU A 194 -12.31 16.70 4.22
N GLN A 195 -12.78 16.86 5.45
CA GLN A 195 -12.03 17.55 6.51
C GLN A 195 -10.74 16.81 6.89
N GLY A 196 -10.75 15.48 6.85
CA GLY A 196 -9.57 14.65 7.04
C GLY A 196 -8.51 14.92 5.97
N TYR A 197 -8.91 15.02 4.70
CA TYR A 197 -8.00 15.38 3.60
C TYR A 197 -7.40 16.78 3.77
N GLU A 198 -8.14 17.74 4.33
CA GLU A 198 -7.62 19.11 4.61
C GLU A 198 -6.48 19.13 5.64
N ASN A 199 -6.25 18.06 6.41
CA ASN A 199 -5.07 17.97 7.29
C ASN A 199 -3.75 17.80 6.51
N SER A 200 -3.81 17.43 5.23
CA SER A 200 -2.66 17.25 4.34
C SER A 200 -2.31 18.55 3.59
N PRO A 201 -1.10 19.10 3.76
CA PRO A 201 -0.57 20.18 2.91
C PRO A 201 -0.57 19.83 1.41
N ASP A 202 -0.19 18.61 1.05
CA ASP A 202 -0.16 18.13 -0.34
C ASP A 202 -1.55 18.18 -0.98
N TYR A 203 -2.58 17.69 -0.29
CA TYR A 203 -3.96 17.70 -0.80
C TYR A 203 -4.47 19.14 -1.04
N ARG A 204 -4.18 20.06 -0.12
CA ARG A 204 -4.58 21.47 -0.25
C ARG A 204 -3.89 22.13 -1.46
N LEU A 205 -2.60 21.86 -1.64
CA LEU A 205 -1.84 22.36 -2.79
C LEU A 205 -2.37 21.76 -4.09
N GLU A 206 -2.57 20.45 -4.13
CA GLU A 206 -3.07 19.72 -5.30
C GLU A 206 -4.41 20.24 -5.75
N ARG A 207 -5.36 20.42 -4.83
CA ARG A 207 -6.67 20.98 -5.17
C ARG A 207 -6.55 22.38 -5.79
N ALA A 208 -5.69 23.25 -5.27
CA ALA A 208 -5.49 24.59 -5.82
C ALA A 208 -4.84 24.54 -7.22
N VAL A 209 -3.84 23.68 -7.40
CA VAL A 209 -3.13 23.48 -8.67
C VAL A 209 -4.06 22.90 -9.73
N MET A 210 -4.76 21.81 -9.41
CA MET A 210 -5.68 21.13 -10.33
C MET A 210 -6.85 22.02 -10.75
N ARG A 211 -7.38 22.83 -9.81
CA ARG A 211 -8.41 23.83 -10.15
C ARG A 211 -7.91 24.88 -11.13
N SER A 212 -6.63 25.24 -11.08
CA SER A 212 -6.03 26.17 -12.04
C SER A 212 -5.71 25.50 -13.38
N VAL A 213 -5.32 24.22 -13.38
CA VAL A 213 -5.06 23.46 -14.62
C VAL A 213 -6.36 23.26 -15.39
N PHE A 214 -7.44 22.90 -14.70
CA PHE A 214 -8.72 22.56 -15.30
C PHE A 214 -9.85 23.44 -14.74
N PRO A 215 -9.86 24.76 -15.05
CA PRO A 215 -10.77 25.71 -14.41
C PRO A 215 -12.25 25.48 -14.75
N THR A 216 -12.52 24.92 -15.92
CA THR A 216 -13.88 24.66 -16.43
C THR A 216 -14.19 23.18 -16.60
N GLN A 217 -13.20 22.29 -16.42
CA GLN A 217 -13.40 20.85 -16.56
C GLN A 217 -13.55 20.20 -15.17
N PRO A 218 -14.37 19.16 -15.05
CA PRO A 218 -14.51 18.41 -13.80
C PRO A 218 -13.20 17.82 -13.24
N TYR A 219 -12.21 17.52 -14.10
CA TYR A 219 -10.89 17.04 -13.65
C TYR A 219 -10.15 18.04 -12.74
N GLY A 220 -10.54 19.32 -12.75
CA GLY A 220 -10.00 20.33 -11.83
C GLY A 220 -10.67 20.37 -10.47
N LEU A 221 -11.64 19.49 -10.22
CA LEU A 221 -12.34 19.37 -8.96
C LEU A 221 -11.95 18.06 -8.27
N PRO A 222 -11.93 18.03 -6.92
CA PRO A 222 -11.69 16.80 -6.18
C PRO A 222 -12.83 15.81 -6.42
N VAL A 223 -12.49 14.53 -6.50
CA VAL A 223 -13.46 13.44 -6.67
C VAL A 223 -14.47 13.38 -5.52
N GLY A 224 -14.01 13.58 -4.28
CA GLY A 224 -14.87 13.61 -3.10
C GLY A 224 -15.79 14.82 -2.98
N GLY A 225 -15.64 15.81 -3.87
CA GLY A 225 -16.45 17.02 -3.86
C GLY A 225 -15.90 18.16 -3.03
N THR A 226 -16.63 19.27 -3.01
CA THR A 226 -16.40 20.36 -2.05
C THR A 226 -17.42 20.26 -0.92
N LYS A 227 -17.03 20.65 0.31
CA LYS A 227 -17.95 20.70 1.45
C LYS A 227 -19.23 21.47 1.12
N ALA A 228 -19.11 22.60 0.42
CA ALA A 228 -20.23 23.47 0.07
C ALA A 228 -21.23 22.83 -0.90
N ASP A 229 -20.78 21.94 -1.78
CA ASP A 229 -21.65 21.20 -2.69
C ASP A 229 -22.27 19.99 -1.98
N VAL A 230 -21.46 19.23 -1.23
CA VAL A 230 -21.93 18.07 -0.47
C VAL A 230 -23.06 18.45 0.48
N GLU A 231 -22.93 19.56 1.22
CA GLU A 231 -23.98 20.04 2.13
C GLU A 231 -25.34 20.24 1.44
N LYS A 232 -25.33 20.63 0.17
CA LYS A 232 -26.53 21.02 -0.61
C LYS A 232 -27.19 19.86 -1.35
N PHE A 233 -26.58 18.68 -1.40
CA PHE A 233 -27.18 17.55 -2.12
C PHE A 233 -28.59 17.26 -1.59
N THR A 234 -29.52 17.12 -2.53
CA THR A 234 -30.89 16.66 -2.27
C THR A 234 -31.04 15.19 -2.64
N VAL A 235 -32.03 14.52 -2.03
CA VAL A 235 -32.28 13.09 -2.30
C VAL A 235 -32.66 12.86 -3.77
N GLU A 236 -33.37 13.81 -4.38
CA GLU A 236 -33.79 13.75 -5.77
C GLU A 236 -32.59 13.80 -6.73
N GLN A 237 -31.57 14.62 -6.43
CA GLN A 237 -30.34 14.67 -7.23
C GLN A 237 -29.59 13.35 -7.18
N VAL A 238 -29.45 12.76 -5.99
CA VAL A 238 -28.74 11.49 -5.81
C VAL A 238 -29.50 10.33 -6.45
N GLN A 239 -30.83 10.29 -6.31
CA GLN A 239 -31.70 9.33 -6.99
C GLN A 239 -31.64 9.46 -8.51
N TYR A 240 -31.68 10.69 -9.02
CA TYR A 240 -31.54 10.95 -10.46
C TYR A 240 -30.20 10.45 -10.97
N TYR A 241 -29.11 10.76 -10.27
CA TYR A 241 -27.76 10.32 -10.64
C TYR A 241 -27.66 8.77 -10.67
N TYR A 242 -28.22 8.11 -9.65
CA TYR A 242 -28.33 6.65 -9.60
C TYR A 242 -29.13 6.08 -10.78
N HIS A 243 -30.34 6.58 -11.04
CA HIS A 243 -31.17 6.08 -12.13
C HIS A 243 -30.60 6.33 -13.52
N LYS A 244 -29.83 7.43 -13.69
CA LYS A 244 -29.17 7.78 -14.94
C LYS A 244 -28.01 6.85 -15.29
N TYR A 245 -27.15 6.53 -14.31
CA TYR A 245 -25.86 5.90 -14.60
C TYR A 245 -25.71 4.44 -14.13
N TYR A 246 -26.53 3.97 -13.19
CA TYR A 246 -26.37 2.65 -12.56
C TYR A 246 -27.35 1.63 -13.14
N SER A 247 -27.06 1.17 -14.35
CA SER A 247 -27.84 0.17 -15.07
C SER A 247 -26.96 -0.79 -15.87
N PRO A 248 -27.48 -1.99 -16.24
CA PRO A 248 -26.70 -3.02 -16.94
C PRO A 248 -25.98 -2.51 -18.20
N ASN A 249 -26.64 -1.71 -19.04
CA ASN A 249 -26.07 -1.13 -20.25
C ASN A 249 -24.93 -0.11 -20.04
N ASN A 250 -24.69 0.36 -18.80
CA ASN A 250 -23.60 1.27 -18.45
C ASN A 250 -22.58 0.62 -17.49
N ALA A 251 -22.58 -0.71 -17.39
CA ALA A 251 -21.77 -1.46 -16.45
C ALA A 251 -20.95 -2.59 -17.11
N THR A 252 -19.84 -2.93 -16.47
CA THR A 252 -19.05 -4.13 -16.74
C THR A 252 -18.94 -4.96 -15.46
N LEU A 253 -19.39 -6.21 -15.53
CA LEU A 253 -19.22 -7.21 -14.47
C LEU A 253 -17.96 -8.03 -14.74
N VAL A 254 -17.00 -8.02 -13.83
CA VAL A 254 -15.74 -8.76 -13.93
C VAL A 254 -15.68 -9.83 -12.86
N ILE A 255 -15.40 -11.08 -13.24
CA ILE A 255 -15.32 -12.22 -12.33
C ILE A 255 -14.01 -12.99 -12.61
N VAL A 256 -13.12 -13.05 -11.63
CA VAL A 256 -11.81 -13.71 -11.76
C VAL A 256 -11.57 -14.62 -10.54
N GLY A 257 -11.09 -15.84 -10.75
CA GLY A 257 -10.75 -16.75 -9.65
C GLY A 257 -11.08 -18.21 -9.94
N ASP A 258 -11.26 -19.00 -8.87
CA ASP A 258 -11.52 -20.44 -8.94
C ASP A 258 -12.98 -20.70 -9.36
N ILE A 259 -13.22 -20.52 -10.66
CA ILE A 259 -14.52 -20.64 -11.32
C ILE A 259 -14.41 -21.49 -12.58
N GLU A 260 -15.54 -22.03 -13.01
CA GLU A 260 -15.74 -22.50 -14.38
C GLU A 260 -16.58 -21.46 -15.12
N THR A 261 -16.13 -21.02 -16.29
CA THR A 261 -16.74 -19.90 -17.04
C THR A 261 -18.19 -20.18 -17.43
N GLU A 262 -18.51 -21.35 -17.98
CA GLU A 262 -19.88 -21.65 -18.47
C GLU A 262 -20.92 -21.70 -17.33
N PRO A 263 -20.70 -22.43 -16.22
CA PRO A 263 -21.59 -22.36 -15.06
C PRO A 263 -21.73 -20.95 -14.49
N THR A 264 -20.64 -20.19 -14.44
CA THR A 264 -20.64 -18.81 -13.94
C THR A 264 -21.47 -17.90 -14.83
N LEU A 265 -21.35 -17.99 -16.16
CA LEU A 265 -22.16 -17.20 -17.09
C LEU A 265 -23.65 -17.55 -17.01
N LYS A 266 -24.00 -18.82 -16.77
CA LYS A 266 -25.38 -19.23 -16.54
C LYS A 266 -25.94 -18.57 -15.27
N LEU A 267 -25.16 -18.57 -14.19
CA LEU A 267 -25.51 -17.91 -12.93
C LEU A 267 -25.66 -16.39 -13.10
N VAL A 268 -24.74 -15.76 -13.83
CA VAL A 268 -24.83 -14.33 -14.17
C VAL A 268 -26.07 -14.02 -15.00
N LYS A 269 -26.42 -14.84 -16.00
CA LYS A 269 -27.64 -14.67 -16.80
C LYS A 269 -28.90 -14.80 -15.94
N GLU A 270 -28.92 -15.75 -15.00
CA GLU A 270 -30.02 -15.94 -14.04
C GLU A 270 -30.23 -14.70 -13.16
N ILE A 271 -29.15 -14.16 -12.60
CA ILE A 271 -29.19 -13.07 -11.60
C ILE A 271 -29.30 -11.68 -12.25
N PHE A 272 -28.45 -11.37 -13.24
CA PHE A 272 -28.35 -10.05 -13.85
C PHE A 272 -29.18 -9.91 -15.13
N GLY A 273 -29.51 -11.01 -15.82
CA GLY A 273 -30.08 -10.97 -17.18
C GLY A 273 -31.46 -10.30 -17.28
N ASN A 274 -32.22 -10.28 -16.18
CA ASN A 274 -33.56 -9.68 -16.12
C ASN A 274 -33.56 -8.26 -15.53
N LEU A 275 -32.39 -7.71 -15.17
CA LEU A 275 -32.32 -6.35 -14.65
C LEU A 275 -32.63 -5.34 -15.76
N PRO A 276 -33.54 -4.37 -15.52
CA PRO A 276 -33.95 -3.41 -16.53
C PRO A 276 -32.89 -2.32 -16.78
N ASN A 277 -32.83 -1.82 -18.02
CA ASN A 277 -32.08 -0.61 -18.33
C ASN A 277 -32.92 0.63 -17.97
N ARG A 278 -32.47 1.40 -16.98
CA ARG A 278 -33.21 2.56 -16.46
C ARG A 278 -33.01 3.84 -17.29
N GLY A 279 -31.85 4.00 -17.90
CA GLY A 279 -31.50 5.20 -18.69
C GLY A 279 -32.47 5.49 -19.84
N GLU A 280 -33.04 4.47 -20.49
CA GLU A 280 -33.95 4.64 -21.64
C GLU A 280 -35.35 5.15 -21.25
N GLN A 281 -35.80 4.97 -20.00
CA GLN A 281 -37.17 5.38 -19.60
C GLN A 281 -37.30 6.87 -19.27
N GLN A 282 -36.21 7.58 -18.99
CA GLN A 282 -36.23 9.03 -18.71
C GLN A 282 -35.96 9.91 -19.94
N GLU A 283 -35.37 9.38 -21.01
CA GLU A 283 -35.04 10.15 -22.23
C GLU A 283 -36.23 10.42 -23.18
N SER A 284 -37.43 9.96 -22.84
CA SER A 284 -38.66 10.36 -23.57
C SER A 284 -39.04 11.83 -23.38
N GLY A 285 -38.28 12.61 -22.60
CA GLY A 285 -38.37 14.06 -22.52
C GLY A 285 -36.98 14.69 -22.45
N SER A 286 -36.50 15.22 -23.58
CA SER A 286 -35.21 15.91 -23.76
C SER A 286 -33.98 14.98 -23.84
N ALA A 287 -33.77 14.42 -25.03
CA ALA A 287 -32.44 14.03 -25.50
C ALA A 287 -31.53 15.26 -25.52
N THR A 288 -30.77 15.48 -24.44
CA THR A 288 -29.48 16.15 -24.61
C THR A 288 -28.55 15.12 -25.21
N GLU A 289 -28.34 15.25 -26.51
CA GLU A 289 -27.30 14.56 -27.26
C GLU A 289 -26.04 14.40 -26.40
N ASN A 290 -25.42 13.22 -26.46
CA ASN A 290 -24.01 13.06 -26.14
C ASN A 290 -23.27 14.16 -26.90
N VAL A 291 -23.01 15.30 -26.24
CA VAL A 291 -22.10 16.29 -26.77
C VAL A 291 -20.78 15.53 -26.82
N PRO A 292 -20.22 15.27 -28.01
CA PRO A 292 -18.85 14.85 -28.07
C PRO A 292 -18.10 15.99 -27.37
N LEU A 293 -17.51 15.74 -26.22
CA LEU A 293 -16.41 16.57 -25.76
C LEU A 293 -15.20 16.25 -26.66
N ASP A 294 -15.37 16.46 -27.97
CA ASP A 294 -14.36 17.10 -28.82
C ASP A 294 -14.18 18.53 -28.28
N SER A 295 -13.84 18.65 -27.00
CA SER A 295 -13.25 19.86 -26.49
C SER A 295 -11.86 19.88 -27.10
N PRO A 296 -11.52 20.89 -27.93
CA PRO A 296 -10.13 21.07 -28.32
C PRO A 296 -9.28 21.05 -27.06
N THR A 297 -8.09 20.43 -27.15
CA THR A 297 -7.05 20.45 -26.12
C THR A 297 -7.12 21.77 -25.36
N PRO A 298 -7.38 21.76 -24.04
CA PRO A 298 -7.73 22.98 -23.32
C PRO A 298 -6.72 24.07 -23.62
N THR A 299 -7.18 25.21 -24.12
CA THR A 299 -6.39 26.44 -24.12
C THR A 299 -6.27 26.87 -22.66
N LEU A 300 -5.25 26.33 -22.00
CA LEU A 300 -4.96 26.60 -20.60
C LEU A 300 -4.71 28.10 -20.41
N PRO A 301 -5.36 28.76 -19.43
CA PRO A 301 -4.89 30.04 -18.97
C PRO A 301 -3.51 29.83 -18.33
N SER A 302 -2.44 30.23 -19.02
CA SER A 302 -1.08 30.18 -18.48
C SER A 302 -0.99 31.13 -17.27
N SER A 303 -1.09 30.62 -16.04
CA SER A 303 -0.63 31.39 -14.89
C SER A 303 0.89 31.46 -14.97
N LYS A 304 1.42 32.63 -15.37
CA LYS A 304 2.88 32.85 -15.41
C LYS A 304 3.53 32.84 -14.02
N SER A 305 2.72 32.98 -12.97
CA SER A 305 3.18 33.00 -11.58
C SER A 305 2.79 31.70 -10.87
N PRO A 306 3.68 31.12 -10.05
CA PRO A 306 3.33 29.98 -9.21
C PRO A 306 2.15 30.31 -8.28
N ILE A 307 1.26 29.34 -8.08
CA ILE A 307 0.25 29.37 -7.02
C ILE A 307 1.00 29.24 -5.70
N MET A 308 0.81 30.20 -4.80
CA MET A 308 1.49 30.24 -3.50
C MET A 308 0.48 30.02 -2.39
N LEU A 309 0.59 28.89 -1.69
CA LEU A 309 -0.17 28.62 -0.46
C LEU A 309 0.75 28.83 0.74
N ARG A 310 0.35 29.73 1.65
CA ARG A 310 1.05 30.02 2.90
C ARG A 310 0.15 29.67 4.07
N GLU A 311 0.26 28.43 4.51
CA GLU A 311 -0.63 27.84 5.51
C GLU A 311 0.18 26.94 6.46
N ALA A 312 -0.47 26.49 7.53
CA ALA A 312 0.16 25.62 8.52
C ALA A 312 0.55 24.26 7.91
N GLY A 313 1.78 23.82 8.19
CA GLY A 313 2.30 22.53 7.75
C GLY A 313 3.75 22.31 8.20
N SER A 314 4.29 21.14 7.88
CA SER A 314 5.60 20.67 8.34
C SER A 314 6.74 20.98 7.36
N ALA A 315 6.52 20.90 6.05
CA ALA A 315 7.58 21.01 5.04
C ALA A 315 7.16 21.80 3.79
N PRO A 316 8.09 22.51 3.12
CA PRO A 316 7.82 23.13 1.82
C PRO A 316 7.63 22.10 0.72
N ILE A 317 6.57 22.24 -0.07
CA ILE A 317 6.20 21.30 -1.14
C ILE A 317 6.10 22.02 -2.48
N LEU A 318 6.61 21.37 -3.52
CA LEU A 318 6.49 21.75 -4.92
C LEU A 318 5.57 20.77 -5.63
N GLN A 319 4.64 21.29 -6.44
CA GLN A 319 3.87 20.51 -7.40
C GLN A 319 3.88 21.19 -8.77
N ILE A 320 4.06 20.39 -9.82
CA ILE A 320 4.04 20.83 -11.22
C ILE A 320 3.12 19.89 -12.01
N VAL A 321 2.19 20.46 -12.77
CA VAL A 321 1.23 19.69 -13.57
C VAL A 321 1.28 20.13 -15.04
N TYR A 322 1.32 19.15 -15.94
CA TYR A 322 1.23 19.31 -17.39
C TYR A 322 0.03 18.54 -17.93
N PRO A 323 -0.78 19.08 -18.86
CA PRO A 323 -1.85 18.33 -19.48
C PRO A 323 -1.31 17.19 -20.37
N LEU A 324 -1.99 16.06 -20.39
CA LEU A 324 -1.67 14.89 -21.23
C LEU A 324 -2.85 14.56 -22.17
N PRO A 325 -2.59 13.83 -23.27
CA PRO A 325 -3.65 13.42 -24.18
C PRO A 325 -4.55 12.34 -23.55
N PRO A 326 -5.71 12.03 -24.17
CA PRO A 326 -6.58 10.92 -23.78
C PRO A 326 -5.87 9.55 -23.73
N THR A 327 -6.40 8.64 -22.92
CA THR A 327 -5.82 7.30 -22.67
C THR A 327 -5.60 6.42 -23.93
N ASN A 328 -6.39 6.65 -24.98
CA ASN A 328 -6.28 5.93 -26.26
C ASN A 328 -5.35 6.59 -27.28
N HIS A 329 -4.68 7.69 -26.92
CA HIS A 329 -3.77 8.38 -27.83
C HIS A 329 -2.49 7.56 -28.06
N PRO A 330 -1.93 7.49 -29.29
CA PRO A 330 -0.75 6.67 -29.62
C PRO A 330 0.53 7.08 -28.86
N ASP A 331 0.56 8.28 -28.28
CA ASP A 331 1.70 8.76 -27.47
C ASP A 331 1.74 8.17 -26.05
N VAL A 332 0.69 7.47 -25.59
CA VAL A 332 0.60 6.98 -24.20
C VAL A 332 1.72 5.99 -23.86
N ALA A 333 2.09 5.08 -24.78
CA ALA A 333 3.22 4.18 -24.57
C ALA A 333 4.53 4.94 -24.33
N ALA A 334 4.82 5.95 -25.16
CA ALA A 334 6.01 6.78 -25.00
C ALA A 334 5.97 7.65 -23.74
N LEU A 335 4.78 8.12 -23.33
CA LEU A 335 4.58 8.86 -22.07
C LEU A 335 4.82 7.98 -20.83
N LYS A 336 4.37 6.72 -20.85
CA LYS A 336 4.67 5.74 -19.79
C LYS A 336 6.17 5.51 -19.66
N VAL A 337 6.87 5.28 -20.78
CA VAL A 337 8.33 5.10 -20.77
C VAL A 337 9.06 6.38 -20.31
N MET A 338 8.58 7.56 -20.75
CA MET A 338 9.10 8.85 -20.31
C MET A 338 9.00 9.02 -18.79
N ASP A 339 7.86 8.65 -18.20
CA ASP A 339 7.65 8.72 -16.75
C ASP A 339 8.66 7.85 -16.00
N TYR A 340 8.83 6.57 -16.36
CA TYR A 340 9.83 5.70 -15.73
C TYR A 340 11.26 6.23 -15.84
N ILE A 341 11.63 6.88 -16.95
CA ILE A 341 12.95 7.54 -17.07
C ILE A 341 13.09 8.73 -16.13
N LEU A 342 12.02 9.52 -15.97
CA LEU A 342 12.02 10.70 -15.11
C LEU A 342 11.95 10.33 -13.63
N THR A 343 11.10 9.37 -13.24
CA THR A 343 10.68 9.16 -11.84
C THR A 343 10.79 7.71 -11.37
N GLY A 344 11.07 6.74 -12.25
CA GLY A 344 11.05 5.31 -11.99
C GLY A 344 12.22 4.79 -11.15
N GLY A 345 12.19 5.03 -9.84
CA GLY A 345 13.16 4.50 -8.88
C GLY A 345 14.40 5.38 -8.70
N ARG A 346 15.42 4.85 -8.03
CA ARG A 346 16.61 5.62 -7.63
C ARG A 346 17.50 5.98 -8.79
N SER A 347 17.48 5.22 -9.89
CA SER A 347 18.26 5.55 -11.09
C SER A 347 17.61 6.63 -11.99
N SER A 348 16.38 7.04 -11.67
CA SER A 348 15.63 8.01 -12.45
C SER A 348 16.22 9.41 -12.39
N ARG A 349 15.98 10.21 -13.43
CA ARG A 349 16.61 11.54 -13.58
C ARG A 349 16.18 12.50 -12.46
N VAL A 350 14.91 12.48 -12.04
CA VAL A 350 14.39 13.35 -10.98
C VAL A 350 14.95 12.94 -9.63
N TYR A 351 15.02 11.63 -9.32
CA TYR A 351 15.63 11.17 -8.08
C TYR A 351 17.09 11.62 -7.98
N GLN A 352 17.88 11.39 -9.03
CA GLN A 352 19.28 11.78 -9.09
C GLN A 352 19.47 13.30 -8.99
N ALA A 353 18.60 14.09 -9.62
CA ALA A 353 18.71 15.54 -9.63
C ALA A 353 18.29 16.18 -8.30
N LEU A 354 17.32 15.60 -7.57
CA LEU A 354 16.73 16.23 -6.39
C LEU A 354 17.05 15.52 -5.06
N VAL A 355 16.88 14.20 -5.00
CA VAL A 355 17.01 13.44 -3.75
C VAL A 355 18.49 13.11 -3.49
N GLU A 356 19.17 12.58 -4.50
CA GLU A 356 20.59 12.22 -4.42
C GLU A 356 21.49 13.45 -4.26
N SER A 357 21.07 14.62 -4.76
CA SER A 357 21.78 15.88 -4.61
C SER A 357 21.54 16.59 -3.26
N GLY A 358 20.60 16.10 -2.44
CA GLY A 358 20.21 16.71 -1.16
C GLY A 358 19.40 18.02 -1.31
N LEU A 359 18.71 18.22 -2.43
CA LEU A 359 17.78 19.34 -2.63
C LEU A 359 16.37 19.04 -2.12
N ALA A 360 15.94 17.79 -2.21
CA ALA A 360 14.64 17.31 -1.78
C ALA A 360 14.78 16.10 -0.84
N SER A 361 13.88 15.95 0.13
CA SER A 361 13.79 14.72 0.92
C SER A 361 13.07 13.61 0.14
N ASN A 362 12.11 13.99 -0.70
CA ASN A 362 11.38 13.12 -1.60
C ASN A 362 11.08 13.87 -2.91
N ALA A 363 11.03 13.14 -4.02
CA ALA A 363 10.57 13.65 -5.30
C ALA A 363 10.05 12.50 -6.16
N GLY A 364 9.01 12.77 -6.94
CA GLY A 364 8.40 11.77 -7.81
C GLY A 364 7.42 12.38 -8.80
N GLY A 365 6.68 11.50 -9.46
CA GLY A 365 5.65 11.90 -10.41
C GLY A 365 4.94 10.71 -10.99
N TYR A 366 3.88 11.00 -11.76
CA TYR A 366 3.10 9.98 -12.45
C TYR A 366 2.32 10.59 -13.62
N ALA A 367 2.01 9.75 -14.60
CA ALA A 367 1.09 10.06 -15.69
C ALA A 367 -0.33 9.51 -15.42
N ALA A 368 -1.28 10.41 -15.15
CA ALA A 368 -2.71 10.14 -15.15
C ALA A 368 -3.21 10.05 -16.60
N ASN A 369 -3.54 8.85 -17.08
CA ASN A 369 -4.10 8.65 -18.40
C ASN A 369 -5.62 8.46 -18.26
N LEU A 370 -6.39 9.47 -18.69
CA LEU A 370 -7.85 9.52 -18.49
C LEU A 370 -8.59 9.61 -19.82
N ILE A 371 -9.89 9.31 -19.82
CA ILE A 371 -10.74 9.27 -21.02
C ILE A 371 -10.76 10.61 -21.76
N SER A 372 -10.88 11.73 -21.05
CA SER A 372 -10.98 13.07 -21.65
C SER A 372 -9.63 13.82 -21.73
N GLY A 373 -8.52 13.14 -21.46
CA GLY A 373 -7.18 13.73 -21.39
C GLY A 373 -6.79 14.04 -19.94
N GLY A 374 -5.75 13.36 -19.45
CA GLY A 374 -5.30 13.49 -18.07
C GLY A 374 -4.14 14.48 -17.91
N TRP A 375 -3.19 14.15 -17.04
CA TRP A 375 -2.05 15.02 -16.75
C TRP A 375 -0.80 14.25 -16.31
N TYR A 376 0.34 14.91 -16.43
CA TYR A 376 1.60 14.52 -15.84
C TYR A 376 1.86 15.37 -14.61
N GLN A 377 2.02 14.74 -13.46
CA GLN A 377 2.31 15.39 -12.20
C GLN A 377 3.75 15.11 -11.78
N LEU A 378 4.45 16.15 -11.33
CA LEU A 378 5.71 16.05 -10.62
C LEU A 378 5.55 16.72 -9.25
N SER A 379 6.09 16.11 -8.21
CA SER A 379 6.12 16.68 -6.86
C SER A 379 7.48 16.51 -6.21
N ALA A 380 7.78 17.41 -5.27
CA ALA A 380 8.98 17.31 -4.44
C ALA A 380 8.79 18.01 -3.09
N THR A 381 9.29 17.38 -2.02
CA THR A 381 9.38 17.97 -0.68
C THR A 381 10.79 18.49 -0.47
N ALA A 382 10.92 19.77 -0.12
CA ALA A 382 12.22 20.40 0.05
C ALA A 382 13.00 19.81 1.23
N ALA A 383 14.30 19.52 1.02
CA ALA A 383 15.19 19.21 2.13
C ALA A 383 15.37 20.44 3.04
N PRO A 384 15.82 20.27 4.30
CA PRO A 384 15.96 21.38 5.24
C PRO A 384 16.80 22.55 4.67
N ASN A 385 16.29 23.77 4.80
CA ASN A 385 16.89 25.02 4.31
C ASN A 385 17.00 25.15 2.77
N ARG A 386 16.35 24.29 1.99
CA ARG A 386 16.27 24.42 0.53
C ARG A 386 15.05 25.23 0.11
N LYS A 387 15.17 25.93 -1.03
CA LYS A 387 14.11 26.81 -1.54
C LYS A 387 13.38 26.15 -2.70
N LEU A 388 12.05 26.20 -2.70
CA LEU A 388 11.22 25.62 -3.77
C LEU A 388 11.58 26.13 -5.17
N ILE A 389 11.94 27.42 -5.30
CA ILE A 389 12.38 28.01 -6.58
C ILE A 389 13.69 27.40 -7.12
N GLU A 390 14.56 26.89 -6.24
CA GLU A 390 15.77 26.18 -6.65
C GLU A 390 15.41 24.79 -7.20
N ILE A 391 14.53 24.07 -6.49
CA ILE A 391 14.05 22.74 -6.87
C ILE A 391 13.28 22.81 -8.21
N ASP A 392 12.38 23.79 -8.37
CA ASP A 392 11.65 24.02 -9.63
C ASP A 392 12.63 24.27 -10.79
N ARG A 393 13.69 25.07 -10.58
CA ARG A 393 14.71 25.29 -11.62
C ARG A 393 15.43 24.00 -12.00
N VAL A 394 15.75 23.14 -11.04
CA VAL A 394 16.43 21.86 -11.29
C VAL A 394 15.49 20.89 -12.02
N LEU A 395 14.21 20.84 -11.68
CA LEU A 395 13.22 20.06 -12.45
C LEU A 395 13.09 20.55 -13.89
N GLN A 396 13.01 21.87 -14.10
CA GLN A 396 12.99 22.45 -15.45
C GLN A 396 14.23 22.05 -16.25
N GLN A 397 15.41 22.12 -15.64
CA GLN A 397 16.64 21.70 -16.30
C GLN A 397 16.64 20.20 -16.60
N THR A 398 16.11 19.38 -15.70
CA THR A 398 16.01 17.91 -15.87
C THR A 398 15.09 17.56 -17.04
N ILE A 399 13.94 18.24 -17.16
CA ILE A 399 13.02 18.11 -18.29
C ILE A 399 13.67 18.62 -19.59
N ALA A 400 14.33 19.78 -19.56
CA ALA A 400 15.04 20.32 -20.71
C ALA A 400 16.18 19.40 -21.18
N ASP A 401 16.85 18.72 -20.26
CA ASP A 401 17.86 17.72 -20.55
C ASP A 401 17.24 16.48 -21.22
N LEU A 402 16.07 16.02 -20.77
CA LEU A 402 15.34 14.96 -21.47
C LEU A 402 14.90 15.37 -22.88
N GLN A 403 14.48 16.63 -23.07
CA GLN A 403 14.11 17.14 -24.37
C GLN A 403 15.30 17.26 -25.32
N ASN A 404 16.47 17.69 -24.84
CA ASN A 404 17.57 18.10 -25.71
C ASN A 404 18.75 17.12 -25.77
N LYS A 405 18.93 16.26 -24.77
CA LYS A 405 19.98 15.24 -24.72
C LYS A 405 19.40 13.86 -24.98
N SER A 406 20.13 13.02 -25.70
CA SER A 406 19.69 11.65 -26.03
C SER A 406 19.37 10.85 -24.76
N VAL A 407 18.27 10.11 -24.80
CA VAL A 407 17.99 9.02 -23.86
C VAL A 407 18.93 7.87 -24.18
N THR A 408 19.62 7.35 -23.17
CA THR A 408 20.54 6.22 -23.36
C THR A 408 19.76 4.91 -23.54
N GLU A 409 20.36 3.93 -24.22
CA GLU A 409 19.75 2.60 -24.35
C GLU A 409 19.52 1.93 -22.99
N GLU A 410 20.43 2.17 -22.02
CA GLU A 410 20.30 1.66 -20.66
C GLU A 410 19.07 2.24 -19.94
N GLU A 411 18.85 3.56 -20.00
CA GLU A 411 17.67 4.20 -19.42
C GLU A 411 16.38 3.69 -20.08
N LEU A 412 16.37 3.59 -21.42
CA LEU A 412 15.22 3.13 -22.17
C LEU A 412 14.85 1.69 -21.84
N ASN A 413 15.84 0.79 -21.83
CA ASN A 413 15.61 -0.63 -21.56
C ASN A 413 15.18 -0.87 -20.12
N ARG A 414 15.77 -0.15 -19.15
CA ARG A 414 15.36 -0.19 -17.75
C ARG A 414 13.89 0.23 -17.59
N ALA A 415 13.50 1.38 -18.15
CA ALA A 415 12.13 1.87 -18.06
C ALA A 415 11.11 0.88 -18.65
N LYS A 416 11.42 0.27 -19.80
CA LYS A 416 10.59 -0.78 -20.40
C LYS A 416 10.52 -2.03 -19.52
N ALA A 417 11.65 -2.47 -18.95
CA ALA A 417 11.72 -3.63 -18.08
C ALA A 417 10.92 -3.42 -16.79
N GLN A 418 11.06 -2.25 -16.15
CA GLN A 418 10.30 -1.89 -14.96
C GLN A 418 8.79 -1.87 -15.22
N PHE A 419 8.34 -1.22 -16.31
CA PHE A 419 6.91 -1.23 -16.66
C PHE A 419 6.40 -2.65 -16.89
N ARG A 420 7.11 -3.45 -17.69
CA ARG A 420 6.72 -4.85 -17.97
C ARG A 420 6.64 -5.68 -16.69
N ALA A 421 7.65 -5.57 -15.82
CA ALA A 421 7.67 -6.29 -14.56
C ALA A 421 6.53 -5.83 -13.65
N ALA A 422 6.28 -4.52 -13.52
CA ALA A 422 5.19 -3.98 -12.70
C ALA A 422 3.82 -4.54 -13.11
N VAL A 423 3.56 -4.66 -14.42
CA VAL A 423 2.34 -5.28 -14.93
C VAL A 423 2.27 -6.77 -14.57
N ILE A 424 3.34 -7.53 -14.81
CA ILE A 424 3.37 -8.97 -14.51
C ILE A 424 3.22 -9.23 -12.99
N LEU A 425 3.91 -8.46 -12.17
CA LEU A 425 3.91 -8.56 -10.71
C LEU A 425 2.55 -8.16 -10.12
N SER A 426 1.89 -7.13 -10.65
CA SER A 426 0.53 -6.78 -10.24
C SER A 426 -0.46 -7.90 -10.58
N ASN A 427 -0.30 -8.57 -11.71
CA ASN A 427 -1.19 -9.64 -12.17
C ASN A 427 -1.06 -10.97 -11.39
N ARG A 428 -0.24 -11.06 -10.33
CA ARG A 428 -0.20 -12.26 -9.47
C ARG A 428 -1.40 -12.38 -8.54
N GLU A 429 -2.12 -11.29 -8.27
CA GLU A 429 -3.32 -11.26 -7.44
C GLU A 429 -4.59 -11.25 -8.31
N ILE A 430 -5.59 -12.08 -7.99
CA ILE A 430 -6.83 -12.15 -8.78
C ILE A 430 -7.64 -10.85 -8.74
N THR A 431 -7.62 -10.12 -7.62
CA THR A 431 -8.30 -8.81 -7.49
C THR A 431 -7.67 -7.79 -8.43
N ALA A 432 -6.34 -7.68 -8.44
CA ALA A 432 -5.61 -6.81 -9.35
C ALA A 432 -5.83 -7.17 -10.83
N GLN A 433 -5.88 -8.47 -11.17
CA GLN A 433 -6.25 -8.89 -12.53
C GLN A 433 -7.66 -8.41 -12.92
N ALA A 434 -8.64 -8.56 -12.03
CA ALA A 434 -9.99 -8.08 -12.27
C ALA A 434 -10.07 -6.55 -12.35
N MET A 435 -9.27 -5.83 -11.55
CA MET A 435 -9.18 -4.37 -11.62
C MET A 435 -8.61 -3.91 -12.96
N GLN A 436 -7.54 -4.55 -13.45
CA GLN A 436 -6.98 -4.25 -14.77
C GLN A 436 -8.01 -4.50 -15.88
N LEU A 437 -8.70 -5.64 -15.86
CA LEU A 437 -9.71 -5.98 -16.88
C LEU A 437 -10.91 -5.02 -16.84
N GLY A 438 -11.32 -4.63 -15.63
CA GLY A 438 -12.38 -3.65 -15.39
C GLY A 438 -12.00 -2.31 -15.99
N ASP A 439 -10.87 -1.74 -15.54
CA ASP A 439 -10.34 -0.45 -16.01
C ASP A 439 -10.12 -0.42 -17.53
N ASP A 440 -9.48 -1.45 -18.09
CA ASP A 440 -9.24 -1.56 -19.54
C ASP A 440 -10.55 -1.49 -20.33
N GLU A 441 -11.58 -2.26 -19.94
CA GLU A 441 -12.87 -2.32 -20.64
C GLU A 441 -13.71 -1.04 -20.44
N THR A 442 -13.72 -0.46 -19.25
CA THR A 442 -14.53 0.75 -18.96
C THR A 442 -13.91 2.02 -19.50
N SER A 443 -12.58 2.15 -19.47
CA SER A 443 -11.87 3.35 -19.92
C SER A 443 -11.59 3.33 -21.43
N THR A 444 -11.38 2.15 -22.03
CA THR A 444 -10.95 2.06 -23.44
C THR A 444 -11.91 1.29 -24.34
N GLY A 445 -12.83 0.51 -23.77
CA GLY A 445 -13.71 -0.39 -24.51
C GLY A 445 -13.04 -1.70 -24.97
N ASP A 446 -11.80 -1.93 -24.56
CA ASP A 446 -11.01 -3.12 -24.90
C ASP A 446 -10.28 -3.66 -23.66
N TYR A 447 -10.81 -4.74 -23.07
CA TYR A 447 -10.16 -5.45 -21.96
C TYR A 447 -8.73 -5.95 -22.26
N ARG A 448 -8.26 -5.88 -23.52
CA ARG A 448 -6.88 -6.20 -23.93
C ARG A 448 -5.96 -5.00 -23.97
N TYR A 449 -6.42 -3.81 -23.56
CA TYR A 449 -5.66 -2.58 -23.63
C TYR A 449 -4.27 -2.70 -23.00
N THR A 450 -4.17 -3.22 -21.78
CA THR A 450 -2.87 -3.35 -21.11
C THR A 450 -1.94 -4.33 -21.84
N GLU A 451 -2.46 -5.41 -22.43
CA GLU A 451 -1.66 -6.35 -23.23
C GLU A 451 -1.15 -5.69 -24.53
N ARG A 452 -1.99 -4.88 -25.18
CA ARG A 452 -1.58 -4.09 -26.36
C ARG A 452 -0.54 -3.05 -25.96
N LEU A 453 -0.74 -2.34 -24.85
CA LEU A 453 0.19 -1.32 -24.35
C LEU A 453 1.57 -1.90 -24.04
N LEU A 454 1.66 -3.12 -23.50
CA LEU A 454 2.94 -3.82 -23.32
C LEU A 454 3.69 -4.04 -24.63
N LYS A 455 2.97 -4.37 -25.71
CA LYS A 455 3.56 -4.53 -27.06
C LYS A 455 4.02 -3.19 -27.62
N GLU A 456 3.19 -2.16 -27.49
CA GLU A 456 3.53 -0.79 -27.91
C GLU A 456 4.75 -0.24 -27.16
N ILE A 457 4.87 -0.49 -25.85
CA ILE A 457 6.02 -0.09 -25.04
C ILE A 457 7.31 -0.80 -25.46
N ALA A 458 7.23 -2.06 -25.89
CA ALA A 458 8.39 -2.77 -26.41
C ALA A 458 8.99 -2.05 -27.63
N ASP A 459 8.16 -1.42 -28.45
CA ASP A 459 8.55 -0.72 -29.68
C ASP A 459 8.96 0.75 -29.47
N VAL A 460 8.71 1.35 -28.30
CA VAL A 460 9.06 2.76 -28.01
C VAL A 460 10.55 3.02 -28.21
N SER A 461 10.91 4.02 -29.02
CA SER A 461 12.31 4.43 -29.20
C SER A 461 12.70 5.59 -28.27
N ALA A 462 14.01 5.81 -28.12
CA ALA A 462 14.53 7.02 -27.45
C ALA A 462 14.01 8.32 -28.10
N ALA A 463 13.83 8.31 -29.43
CA ALA A 463 13.32 9.46 -30.17
C ALA A 463 11.84 9.72 -29.85
N ASP A 464 11.04 8.68 -29.60
CA ASP A 464 9.63 8.83 -29.20
C ASP A 464 9.52 9.48 -27.83
N VAL A 465 10.35 9.04 -26.87
CA VAL A 465 10.42 9.65 -25.53
C VAL A 465 10.77 11.14 -25.62
N GLN A 466 11.80 11.49 -26.39
CA GLN A 466 12.18 12.89 -26.59
C GLN A 466 11.08 13.70 -27.28
N ARG A 467 10.39 13.10 -28.27
CA ARG A 467 9.29 13.73 -29.00
C ARG A 467 8.13 14.04 -28.06
N VAL A 468 7.70 13.10 -27.21
CA VAL A 468 6.60 13.35 -26.27
C VAL A 468 7.01 14.34 -25.18
N ALA A 469 8.25 14.27 -24.68
CA ALA A 469 8.77 15.27 -23.73
C ALA A 469 8.76 16.68 -24.34
N LYS A 470 9.15 16.83 -25.61
CA LYS A 470 9.06 18.10 -26.35
C LYS A 470 7.63 18.51 -26.68
N LYS A 471 6.69 17.57 -26.81
CA LYS A 471 5.32 17.90 -27.17
C LYS A 471 4.50 18.35 -25.95
N TYR A 472 4.66 17.65 -24.82
CA TYR A 472 3.76 17.79 -23.68
C TYR A 472 4.38 18.51 -22.47
N LEU A 473 5.70 18.43 -22.27
CA LEU A 473 6.35 19.06 -21.11
C LEU A 473 6.86 20.48 -21.42
N GLN A 474 5.99 21.31 -21.99
CA GLN A 474 6.31 22.69 -22.37
C GLN A 474 6.25 23.64 -21.18
N GLN A 475 7.22 24.57 -21.12
CA GLN A 475 7.29 25.57 -20.05
C GLN A 475 6.05 26.47 -20.00
N SER A 476 5.43 26.74 -21.16
CA SER A 476 4.21 27.55 -21.25
C SER A 476 2.96 26.84 -20.72
N ASP A 477 2.98 25.50 -20.67
CA ASP A 477 1.80 24.66 -20.46
C ASP A 477 1.77 24.06 -19.05
N ARG A 478 2.76 24.38 -18.23
CA ARG A 478 2.88 23.91 -16.85
C ARG A 478 2.11 24.82 -15.89
N THR A 479 1.47 24.22 -14.90
CA THR A 479 1.00 24.93 -13.70
C THR A 479 1.89 24.55 -12.54
N VAL A 480 2.34 25.54 -11.76
CA VAL A 480 3.24 25.35 -10.62
C VAL A 480 2.56 25.78 -9.33
N GLY A 481 2.61 24.94 -8.31
CA GLY A 481 2.18 25.23 -6.96
C GLY A 481 3.33 25.12 -5.96
N TYR A 482 3.44 26.11 -5.07
CA TYR A 482 4.35 26.12 -3.93
C TYR A 482 3.52 26.16 -2.64
N PHE A 483 3.79 25.22 -1.74
CA PHE A 483 3.33 25.28 -0.36
C PHE A 483 4.48 25.77 0.52
N GLU A 484 4.32 26.93 1.15
CA GLU A 484 5.26 27.51 2.11
C GLU A 484 4.66 27.43 3.52
N PRO A 485 5.20 26.56 4.40
CA PRO A 485 4.70 26.44 5.76
C PRO A 485 4.79 27.75 6.52
N THR A 486 3.71 28.12 7.23
CA THR A 486 3.74 29.23 8.20
C THR A 486 3.98 28.69 9.61
N GLU A 487 4.80 29.39 10.39
CA GLU A 487 4.88 29.11 11.83
C GLU A 487 3.56 29.54 12.49
N LEU A 488 2.84 28.59 13.09
CA LEU A 488 1.71 28.91 13.95
C LEU A 488 2.23 29.19 15.36
N THR A 489 2.17 30.44 15.79
CA THR A 489 2.26 30.76 17.23
C THR A 489 1.00 30.22 17.91
N ALA A 490 1.16 29.57 19.05
CA ALA A 490 0.05 29.00 19.83
C ALA A 490 -1.01 30.05 20.26
N ASP A 491 -0.69 31.34 20.15
CA ASP A 491 -1.55 32.48 20.48
C ASP A 491 -2.34 33.05 19.28
N GLY A 492 -2.15 32.49 18.08
CA GLY A 492 -2.95 32.83 16.91
C GLY A 492 -4.33 32.20 17.00
N GLY A 493 -5.22 32.83 17.77
CA GLY A 493 -6.66 32.54 17.77
C GLY A 493 -7.24 32.76 16.37
N GLY A 494 -7.07 31.75 15.50
CA GLY A 494 -7.86 31.60 14.30
C GLY A 494 -9.30 31.55 14.76
N GLY A 495 -10.04 32.60 14.47
CA GLY A 495 -11.42 32.75 14.88
C GLY A 495 -12.13 31.45 14.56
N GLY A 496 -12.48 30.71 15.62
CA GLY A 496 -13.50 29.70 15.54
C GLY A 496 -14.74 30.45 15.07
N THR A 497 -14.97 30.47 13.76
CA THR A 497 -16.34 30.41 13.28
C THR A 497 -16.87 29.18 13.97
N SER A 498 -17.58 29.41 15.07
CA SER A 498 -18.46 28.45 15.69
C SER A 498 -19.13 27.73 14.54
N SER A 499 -18.70 26.49 14.25
CA SER A 499 -19.57 25.56 13.59
C SER A 499 -20.82 25.59 14.47
N SER A 500 -21.92 26.05 13.87
CA SER A 500 -23.21 26.05 14.54
C SER A 500 -23.39 24.68 15.16
N GLN A 501 -23.67 24.62 16.46
CA GLN A 501 -24.06 23.39 17.13
C GLN A 501 -25.22 22.76 16.36
N THR A 502 -24.93 21.79 15.49
CA THR A 502 -25.94 20.90 14.92
C THR A 502 -25.91 19.63 15.75
N SER A 503 -26.40 19.76 16.99
CA SER A 503 -26.91 18.62 17.73
C SER A 503 -28.16 18.11 17.02
N GLU A 504 -27.97 17.32 15.96
CA GLU A 504 -29.05 16.59 15.32
C GLU A 504 -29.04 15.15 15.82
N GLN A 505 -30.22 14.72 16.27
CA GLN A 505 -30.50 13.37 16.72
C GLN A 505 -30.45 12.45 15.51
N PHE A 506 -29.42 11.61 15.42
CA PHE A 506 -29.50 10.40 14.60
C PHE A 506 -30.70 9.60 15.07
N ASN A 507 -31.50 9.07 14.15
CA ASN A 507 -32.51 8.10 14.50
C ASN A 507 -31.81 6.94 15.20
N LEU A 508 -32.18 6.75 16.46
CA LEU A 508 -31.64 5.75 17.39
C LEU A 508 -32.09 4.34 16.98
N GLY A 509 -31.76 3.94 15.75
CA GLY A 509 -31.94 2.57 15.29
C GLY A 509 -31.27 1.61 16.28
N GLN A 510 -31.92 0.48 16.55
CA GLN A 510 -31.31 -0.55 17.37
C GLN A 510 -30.07 -1.09 16.64
N PRO A 511 -28.99 -1.42 17.37
CA PRO A 511 -27.89 -2.20 16.82
C PRO A 511 -28.44 -3.41 16.07
N VAL A 512 -27.93 -3.64 14.86
CA VAL A 512 -28.42 -4.75 14.03
C VAL A 512 -27.90 -6.06 14.63
N ASP A 513 -28.82 -6.85 15.19
CA ASP A 513 -28.54 -8.19 15.68
C ASP A 513 -28.01 -9.07 14.52
N PRO A 514 -26.90 -9.80 14.70
CA PRO A 514 -26.45 -10.78 13.70
C PRO A 514 -27.53 -11.79 13.26
N ALA A 515 -28.51 -12.10 14.13
CA ALA A 515 -29.67 -12.92 13.77
C ALA A 515 -30.63 -12.21 12.79
N GLU A 516 -30.73 -10.88 12.85
CA GLU A 516 -31.46 -10.07 11.88
C GLU A 516 -30.71 -10.02 10.55
N LEU A 517 -29.39 -9.79 10.60
CA LEU A 517 -28.51 -9.80 9.41
C LEU A 517 -28.64 -11.10 8.62
N ALA A 518 -28.69 -12.24 9.31
CA ALA A 518 -28.80 -13.56 8.70
C ALA A 518 -30.05 -13.74 7.82
N LYS A 519 -31.12 -12.96 8.04
CA LYS A 519 -32.34 -13.01 7.22
C LYS A 519 -32.17 -12.43 5.82
N TYR A 520 -31.18 -11.56 5.66
CA TYR A 520 -30.90 -10.83 4.41
C TYR A 520 -29.72 -11.38 3.62
N LEU A 521 -28.94 -12.27 4.24
CA LEU A 521 -27.86 -12.98 3.57
C LEU A 521 -28.45 -13.97 2.56
N PRO A 522 -28.02 -13.92 1.28
CA PRO A 522 -28.29 -14.97 0.34
C PRO A 522 -27.88 -16.35 0.86
N GLU A 523 -28.53 -17.40 0.37
CA GLU A 523 -28.10 -18.76 0.67
C GLU A 523 -26.73 -19.04 0.04
N PHE A 524 -25.82 -19.59 0.84
CA PHE A 524 -24.56 -20.16 0.37
C PHE A 524 -24.30 -21.48 1.10
N THR A 525 -23.70 -22.43 0.39
CA THR A 525 -23.29 -23.68 1.02
C THR A 525 -22.14 -23.39 1.97
N THR A 526 -22.24 -23.86 3.21
CA THR A 526 -21.07 -23.91 4.10
C THR A 526 -20.20 -25.09 3.66
N SER A 527 -19.26 -24.86 2.75
CA SER A 527 -18.34 -25.92 2.34
C SER A 527 -17.40 -26.30 3.49
N THR A 528 -16.92 -27.54 3.46
CA THR A 528 -15.87 -28.02 4.36
C THR A 528 -14.63 -27.15 4.19
N ILE A 529 -14.09 -26.63 5.30
CA ILE A 529 -12.81 -25.88 5.36
C ILE A 529 -11.80 -26.55 4.41
N SER A 530 -11.35 -25.82 3.39
CA SER A 530 -10.37 -26.35 2.46
C SER A 530 -9.05 -26.59 3.21
N THR A 531 -8.76 -27.85 3.51
CA THR A 531 -7.52 -28.29 4.17
C THR A 531 -6.42 -28.61 3.16
N VAL A 532 -6.64 -28.30 1.88
CA VAL A 532 -5.84 -28.77 0.74
C VAL A 532 -4.64 -27.86 0.43
N ARG A 533 -4.32 -26.89 1.29
CA ARG A 533 -3.17 -26.00 1.07
C ARG A 533 -1.86 -26.75 1.33
N SER A 534 -0.93 -26.66 0.39
CA SER A 534 0.44 -27.15 0.55
C SER A 534 1.12 -26.47 1.73
N LEU A 535 1.95 -27.20 2.46
CA LEU A 535 2.77 -26.64 3.53
C LEU A 535 4.12 -26.17 2.96
N PRO A 536 4.72 -25.12 3.52
CA PRO A 536 6.04 -24.68 3.11
C PRO A 536 7.09 -25.76 3.42
N GLU A 537 8.00 -26.00 2.48
CA GLU A 537 9.23 -26.77 2.73
C GLU A 537 10.22 -25.88 3.47
N SER A 538 10.97 -26.43 4.42
CA SER A 538 11.96 -25.66 5.18
C SER A 538 13.34 -26.31 5.18
N PHE A 539 14.38 -25.48 5.24
CA PHE A 539 15.74 -25.94 5.50
C PHE A 539 16.53 -24.88 6.26
N LYS A 540 17.51 -25.35 7.02
CA LYS A 540 18.44 -24.52 7.77
C LYS A 540 19.85 -24.72 7.24
N LEU A 541 20.56 -23.64 6.97
CA LEU A 541 21.98 -23.70 6.62
C LEU A 541 22.83 -23.99 7.87
N SER A 542 24.07 -24.45 7.66
CA SER A 542 25.01 -24.75 8.75
C SER A 542 25.36 -23.52 9.62
N ASN A 543 25.22 -22.31 9.07
CA ASN A 543 25.43 -21.05 9.77
C ASN A 543 24.19 -20.51 10.52
N GLY A 544 23.07 -21.24 10.46
CA GLY A 544 21.85 -20.90 11.19
C GLY A 544 20.78 -20.17 10.40
N LEU A 545 21.05 -19.74 9.17
CA LEU A 545 20.03 -19.11 8.30
C LEU A 545 18.88 -20.09 8.04
N GLN A 546 17.66 -19.67 8.37
CA GLN A 546 16.44 -20.44 8.15
C GLN A 546 15.76 -19.98 6.86
N VAL A 547 15.33 -20.94 6.04
CA VAL A 547 14.65 -20.66 4.77
C VAL A 547 13.37 -21.48 4.66
N LEU A 548 12.30 -20.83 4.24
CA LEU A 548 10.97 -21.39 3.98
C LEU A 548 10.63 -21.21 2.50
N LEU A 549 10.13 -22.25 1.85
CA LEU A 549 9.84 -22.25 0.43
C LEU A 549 8.43 -22.75 0.18
N MET A 550 7.65 -21.99 -0.58
CA MET A 550 6.37 -22.45 -1.14
C MET A 550 6.38 -22.26 -2.66
N ARG A 551 6.21 -23.37 -3.38
CA ARG A 551 6.10 -23.32 -4.84
C ARG A 551 4.72 -22.79 -5.25
N ASP A 552 4.71 -21.81 -6.13
CA ASP A 552 3.52 -21.39 -6.88
C ASP A 552 3.90 -21.14 -8.34
N ARG A 553 3.26 -21.85 -9.28
CA ARG A 553 3.54 -21.74 -10.73
C ARG A 553 2.49 -20.95 -11.49
N SER A 554 1.60 -20.26 -10.77
CA SER A 554 0.52 -19.45 -11.33
C SER A 554 1.03 -18.31 -12.22
N THR A 555 2.16 -17.72 -11.86
CA THR A 555 2.80 -16.62 -12.58
C THR A 555 4.32 -16.80 -12.59
N PRO A 556 5.05 -16.20 -13.54
CA PRO A 556 6.52 -16.25 -13.60
C PRO A 556 7.16 -15.26 -12.63
N THR A 557 6.69 -15.23 -11.38
CA THR A 557 7.13 -14.28 -10.35
C THR A 557 7.61 -15.02 -9.11
N VAL A 558 8.37 -14.31 -8.28
CA VAL A 558 8.80 -14.75 -6.95
C VAL A 558 8.65 -13.58 -5.98
N THR A 559 7.97 -13.83 -4.87
CA THR A 559 7.91 -12.96 -3.70
C THR A 559 8.91 -13.44 -2.66
N LEU A 560 9.64 -12.52 -2.07
CA LEU A 560 10.55 -12.71 -0.95
C LEU A 560 10.03 -11.87 0.23
N SER A 561 9.88 -12.51 1.38
CA SER A 561 9.76 -11.82 2.66
C SER A 561 10.82 -12.37 3.61
N GLY A 562 11.39 -11.53 4.44
CA GLY A 562 12.38 -11.93 5.42
C GLY A 562 12.28 -11.14 6.71
N TYR A 563 12.82 -11.73 7.76
CA TYR A 563 12.85 -11.16 9.09
C TYR A 563 14.26 -11.30 9.66
N ILE A 564 14.79 -10.20 10.17
CA ILE A 564 16.07 -10.15 10.88
C ILE A 564 15.79 -9.61 12.28
N GLN A 565 16.28 -10.28 13.33
CA GLN A 565 16.15 -9.80 14.72
C GLN A 565 17.05 -8.57 14.99
N ALA A 566 16.66 -7.44 14.44
CA ALA A 566 17.41 -6.19 14.38
C ALA A 566 16.49 -4.95 14.44
N GLY A 567 15.31 -5.07 15.04
CA GLY A 567 14.33 -3.99 15.04
C GLY A 567 14.64 -2.86 16.02
N THR A 568 13.70 -1.93 16.14
CA THR A 568 13.85 -0.73 16.98
C THR A 568 13.88 -1.04 18.47
N GLU A 569 13.53 -2.26 18.91
CA GLU A 569 13.69 -2.70 20.29
C GLU A 569 15.17 -2.72 20.76
N PHE A 570 16.12 -2.71 19.83
CA PHE A 570 17.55 -2.64 20.14
C PHE A 570 18.09 -1.21 20.22
N ASP A 571 17.27 -0.20 19.92
CA ASP A 571 17.69 1.19 20.04
C ASP A 571 17.87 1.61 21.51
N LEU A 572 18.95 2.34 21.78
CA LEU A 572 19.09 3.05 23.05
C LEU A 572 18.29 4.37 22.97
N PRO A 573 17.66 4.86 24.05
CA PRO A 573 16.89 6.11 24.01
C PRO A 573 17.67 7.31 23.44
N ALA A 574 18.97 7.41 23.76
CA ALA A 574 19.83 8.48 23.27
C ALA A 574 20.19 8.37 21.77
N SER A 575 20.01 7.21 21.16
CA SER A 575 20.30 6.93 19.75
C SER A 575 19.12 6.25 19.06
N ALA A 576 17.89 6.54 19.51
CA ALA A 576 16.67 6.06 18.87
C ALA A 576 16.63 6.50 17.40
N GLY A 577 16.37 5.55 16.52
CA GLY A 577 16.51 5.63 15.06
C GLY A 577 17.72 4.87 14.50
N THR A 578 18.54 4.19 15.32
CA THR A 578 19.73 3.46 14.83
C THR A 578 19.33 2.26 13.98
N ALA A 579 18.36 1.47 14.45
CA ALA A 579 17.84 0.33 13.70
C ALA A 579 17.25 0.75 12.33
N ALA A 580 16.39 1.78 12.33
CA ALA A 580 15.75 2.30 11.12
C ALA A 580 16.78 2.85 10.12
N LEU A 581 17.70 3.72 10.57
CA LEU A 581 18.76 4.24 9.71
C LEU A 581 19.68 3.12 9.21
N THR A 582 19.92 2.06 9.98
CA THR A 582 20.72 0.93 9.49
C THR A 582 19.99 0.21 8.36
N ALA A 583 18.72 -0.16 8.55
CA ALA A 583 17.91 -0.85 7.55
C ALA A 583 17.78 -0.04 6.24
N GLU A 584 17.37 1.23 6.34
CA GLU A 584 17.19 2.12 5.19
C GLU A 584 18.47 2.36 4.38
N ASN A 585 19.65 2.16 4.98
CA ASN A 585 20.94 2.41 4.34
C ASN A 585 21.64 1.13 3.85
N LEU A 586 21.04 -0.06 3.97
CA LEU A 586 21.61 -1.30 3.43
C LEU A 586 21.81 -1.23 1.90
N MET A 587 20.86 -0.59 1.21
CA MET A 587 20.90 -0.40 -0.25
C MET A 587 21.76 0.81 -0.68
N ASN A 588 22.49 1.47 0.22
CA ASN A 588 23.27 2.68 -0.11
C ASN A 588 24.72 2.39 -0.47
N GLY A 589 25.18 1.15 -0.32
CA GLY A 589 26.47 0.74 -0.81
C GLY A 589 26.99 -0.51 -0.12
N THR A 590 27.76 -1.28 -0.87
CA THR A 590 28.57 -2.40 -0.40
C THR A 590 30.04 -2.13 -0.67
N LYS A 591 30.92 -3.03 -0.24
CA LYS A 591 32.36 -2.97 -0.54
C LYS A 591 32.67 -2.84 -2.04
N THR A 592 31.78 -3.31 -2.91
CA THR A 592 32.02 -3.39 -4.36
C THR A 592 31.04 -2.59 -5.23
N LYS A 593 29.92 -2.13 -4.67
CA LYS A 593 28.87 -1.43 -5.42
C LYS A 593 28.39 -0.22 -4.65
N ASP A 594 28.19 0.90 -5.33
CA ASP A 594 27.51 2.06 -4.74
C ASP A 594 25.99 1.91 -4.81
N ALA A 595 25.28 2.86 -4.19
CA ALA A 595 23.82 2.91 -4.16
C ALA A 595 23.18 2.82 -5.55
N LEU A 596 23.70 3.61 -6.50
CA LEU A 596 23.17 3.66 -7.86
C LEU A 596 23.37 2.33 -8.57
N THR A 597 24.55 1.70 -8.44
CA THR A 597 24.83 0.39 -9.06
C THR A 597 23.90 -0.70 -8.51
N LEU A 598 23.62 -0.70 -7.20
CA LEU A 598 22.68 -1.63 -6.59
C LEU A 598 21.25 -1.41 -7.12
N ALA A 599 20.79 -0.16 -7.13
CA ALA A 599 19.48 0.18 -7.66
C ALA A 599 19.34 -0.24 -9.13
N LYS A 600 20.31 0.13 -9.99
CA LYS A 600 20.33 -0.25 -11.40
C LYS A 600 20.28 -1.76 -11.59
N THR A 601 21.01 -2.53 -10.78
CA THR A 601 21.05 -4.01 -10.87
C THR A 601 19.66 -4.63 -10.75
N LEU A 602 18.81 -4.10 -9.86
CA LEU A 602 17.44 -4.57 -9.64
C LEU A 602 16.46 -3.94 -10.64
N GLU A 603 16.53 -2.62 -10.81
CA GLU A 603 15.62 -1.85 -11.66
C GLU A 603 15.73 -2.25 -13.14
N ASP A 604 16.91 -2.63 -13.65
CA ASP A 604 17.08 -3.14 -15.02
C ASP A 604 16.25 -4.40 -15.32
N ARG A 605 15.74 -5.07 -14.27
CA ARG A 605 14.94 -6.29 -14.32
C ARG A 605 13.53 -6.09 -13.76
N GLY A 606 13.21 -4.87 -13.32
CA GLY A 606 11.99 -4.58 -12.58
C GLY A 606 11.84 -5.40 -11.29
N ALA A 607 12.96 -5.78 -10.68
CA ALA A 607 12.99 -6.36 -9.34
C ALA A 607 13.06 -5.24 -8.28
N SER A 608 12.61 -5.53 -7.06
CA SER A 608 12.81 -4.65 -5.92
C SER A 608 13.38 -5.41 -4.73
N LEU A 609 14.02 -4.65 -3.84
CA LEU A 609 14.49 -5.14 -2.56
C LEU A 609 14.56 -3.97 -1.59
N ASP A 610 13.79 -4.07 -0.51
CA ASP A 610 13.58 -3.03 0.48
C ASP A 610 13.74 -3.59 1.89
N PHE A 611 14.08 -2.71 2.82
CA PHE A 611 14.31 -3.04 4.22
C PHE A 611 13.64 -2.00 5.11
N GLY A 612 12.94 -2.44 6.14
CA GLY A 612 12.31 -1.56 7.11
C GLY A 612 12.50 -2.06 8.54
N ALA A 613 12.88 -1.19 9.47
CA ALA A 613 12.89 -1.55 10.88
C ALA A 613 11.47 -1.41 11.45
N ALA A 614 10.91 -2.52 11.91
CA ALA A 614 9.75 -2.59 12.76
C ALA A 614 10.16 -2.67 14.23
N ARG A 615 9.16 -2.74 15.13
CA ARG A 615 9.38 -2.73 16.58
C ARG A 615 10.11 -3.95 17.12
N GLU A 616 9.98 -5.11 16.48
CA GLU A 616 10.53 -6.39 16.94
C GLU A 616 11.45 -7.05 15.90
N GLY A 617 11.82 -6.34 14.83
CA GLY A 617 12.67 -6.89 13.78
C GLY A 617 12.81 -5.96 12.59
N VAL A 618 13.67 -6.33 11.64
CA VAL A 618 13.78 -5.70 10.33
C VAL A 618 13.07 -6.60 9.31
N SER A 619 12.12 -6.03 8.57
CA SER A 619 11.54 -6.68 7.40
C SER A 619 12.51 -6.60 6.23
N VAL A 620 12.51 -7.66 5.42
CA VAL A 620 13.15 -7.73 4.11
C VAL A 620 12.04 -8.02 3.12
N ASP A 621 11.75 -7.10 2.23
CA ASP A 621 10.66 -7.24 1.28
C ASP A 621 11.24 -7.16 -0.13
N GLY A 622 10.91 -8.13 -0.99
CA GLY A 622 11.44 -8.15 -2.34
C GLY A 622 10.60 -8.96 -3.30
N TYR A 623 10.72 -8.63 -4.58
CA TYR A 623 10.07 -9.38 -5.63
C TYR A 623 10.89 -9.35 -6.92
N SER A 624 10.68 -10.35 -7.76
CA SER A 624 11.26 -10.39 -9.10
C SER A 624 10.46 -11.28 -10.04
N LEU A 625 10.78 -11.21 -11.33
CA LEU A 625 10.47 -12.31 -12.24
C LEU A 625 11.30 -13.54 -11.85
N SER A 626 10.81 -14.75 -12.15
CA SER A 626 11.46 -16.01 -11.74
C SER A 626 12.89 -16.15 -12.26
N LYS A 627 13.14 -15.73 -13.51
CA LYS A 627 14.47 -15.74 -14.13
C LYS A 627 15.47 -14.80 -13.43
N ASP A 628 14.95 -13.77 -12.76
CA ASP A 628 15.74 -12.70 -12.14
C ASP A 628 15.98 -12.96 -10.64
N LEU A 629 15.41 -14.04 -10.09
CA LEU A 629 15.63 -14.49 -8.71
C LEU A 629 17.11 -14.58 -8.32
N PRO A 630 18.04 -15.12 -9.16
CA PRO A 630 19.46 -15.12 -8.82
C PRO A 630 20.03 -13.73 -8.58
N THR A 631 19.55 -12.71 -9.30
CA THR A 631 19.99 -11.32 -9.13
C THR A 631 19.45 -10.71 -7.83
N LEU A 632 18.18 -10.98 -7.51
CA LEU A 632 17.57 -10.56 -6.26
C LEU A 632 18.34 -11.14 -5.06
N ILE A 633 18.55 -12.45 -5.03
CA ILE A 633 19.23 -13.14 -3.92
C ILE A 633 20.70 -12.75 -3.82
N ALA A 634 21.41 -12.59 -4.94
CA ALA A 634 22.80 -12.12 -4.91
C ALA A 634 22.90 -10.68 -4.37
N THR A 635 21.93 -9.81 -4.70
CA THR A 635 21.90 -8.43 -4.19
C THR A 635 21.60 -8.41 -2.70
N LEU A 636 20.59 -9.17 -2.25
CA LEU A 636 20.28 -9.37 -0.84
C LEU A 636 21.50 -9.87 -0.06
N ALA A 637 22.19 -10.89 -0.59
CA ALA A 637 23.37 -11.43 0.05
C ALA A 637 24.52 -10.42 0.15
N ASP A 638 24.73 -9.59 -0.87
CA ASP A 638 25.76 -8.55 -0.85
C ASP A 638 25.46 -7.47 0.19
N VAL A 639 24.23 -6.94 0.23
CA VAL A 639 23.87 -5.88 1.18
C VAL A 639 23.85 -6.39 2.63
N LEU A 640 23.40 -7.62 2.87
CA LEU A 640 23.41 -8.20 4.21
C LEU A 640 24.82 -8.55 4.71
N GLN A 641 25.79 -8.82 3.83
CA GLN A 641 27.14 -9.26 4.23
C GLN A 641 28.24 -8.19 4.08
N ASN A 642 28.03 -7.19 3.22
CA ASN A 642 29.08 -6.26 2.79
C ASN A 642 28.65 -4.79 2.78
N ALA A 643 27.52 -4.42 3.39
CA ALA A 643 27.14 -3.01 3.51
C ALA A 643 28.27 -2.18 4.14
N ASN A 644 28.54 -1.01 3.56
CA ASN A 644 29.61 -0.12 4.03
C ASN A 644 29.11 1.26 4.53
N PHE A 645 27.81 1.54 4.42
CA PHE A 645 27.15 2.76 4.91
C PHE A 645 27.91 4.05 4.56
N PRO A 646 28.02 4.42 3.26
CA PRO A 646 28.82 5.56 2.85
C PRO A 646 28.37 6.84 3.58
N LYS A 647 29.33 7.58 4.15
CA LYS A 647 29.05 8.74 5.00
C LYS A 647 28.10 9.75 4.35
N ASP A 648 28.33 10.10 3.09
CA ASP A 648 27.50 11.09 2.39
C ASP A 648 26.06 10.59 2.22
N GLN A 649 25.87 9.30 1.95
CA GLN A 649 24.55 8.66 1.86
C GLN A 649 23.84 8.62 3.21
N LEU A 650 24.57 8.29 4.28
CA LEU A 650 24.04 8.27 5.63
C LEU A 650 23.57 9.68 6.06
N GLU A 651 24.32 10.73 5.73
CA GLU A 651 23.90 12.10 6.03
C GLU A 651 22.67 12.54 5.23
N LEU A 652 22.54 12.11 3.96
CA LEU A 652 21.30 12.31 3.19
C LEU A 652 20.11 11.59 3.83
N SER A 653 20.27 10.32 4.21
CA SER A 653 19.24 9.55 4.90
C SER A 653 18.86 10.18 6.25
N ARG A 654 19.85 10.68 7.01
CA ARG A 654 19.58 11.38 8.27
C ARG A 654 18.77 12.65 8.06
N GLN A 655 19.08 13.43 7.02
CA GLN A 655 18.31 14.64 6.69
C GLN A 655 16.87 14.29 6.31
N ARG A 656 16.67 13.22 5.51
CA ARG A 656 15.34 12.69 5.21
C ARG A 656 14.59 12.26 6.47
N ALA A 657 15.21 11.43 7.31
CA ALA A 657 14.61 10.98 8.57
C ALA A 657 14.23 12.15 9.51
N ILE A 658 14.98 13.25 9.50
CA ILE A 658 14.64 14.46 10.26
C ILE A 658 13.43 15.19 9.64
N THR A 659 13.35 15.32 8.31
CA THR A 659 12.18 15.88 7.63
C THR A 659 10.95 15.02 7.88
N ASP A 660 11.06 13.70 7.70
CA ASP A 660 9.98 12.73 7.92
C ASP A 660 9.52 12.75 9.38
N LEU A 661 10.45 12.89 10.34
CA LEU A 661 10.09 13.06 11.75
C LEU A 661 9.26 14.32 11.97
N LYS A 662 9.61 15.44 11.31
CA LYS A 662 8.85 16.69 11.41
C LYS A 662 7.44 16.55 10.84
N GLU A 663 7.30 15.86 9.70
CA GLU A 663 6.01 15.56 9.07
C GLU A 663 5.16 14.63 9.95
N ARG A 664 5.76 13.56 10.47
CA ARG A 664 5.07 12.62 11.37
C ARG A 664 4.62 13.29 12.66
N LEU A 665 5.42 14.18 13.26
CA LEU A 665 5.02 14.93 14.46
C LEU A 665 3.91 15.96 14.18
N ASP A 666 3.70 16.35 12.93
CA ASP A 666 2.54 17.17 12.50
C ASP A 666 1.30 16.30 12.16
N SER A 667 1.41 14.97 12.20
CA SER A 667 0.26 14.07 12.05
C SER A 667 -0.38 13.78 13.43
N PRO A 668 -1.66 14.13 13.64
CA PRO A 668 -2.38 13.77 14.86
C PRO A 668 -2.37 12.27 15.16
N ASP A 669 -2.52 11.43 14.13
CA ASP A 669 -2.54 9.97 14.29
C ASP A 669 -1.22 9.44 14.85
N TYR A 670 -0.10 9.80 14.21
CA TYR A 670 1.23 9.37 14.66
C TYR A 670 1.54 9.88 16.07
N LEU A 671 1.24 11.16 16.36
CA LEU A 671 1.53 11.75 17.65
C LEU A 671 0.70 11.09 18.78
N ALA A 672 -0.58 10.81 18.53
CA ALA A 672 -1.43 10.12 19.48
C ALA A 672 -0.97 8.67 19.74
N TYR A 673 -0.67 7.91 18.68
CA TYR A 673 -0.15 6.54 18.82
C TYR A 673 1.19 6.50 19.57
N ARG A 674 2.15 7.35 19.18
CA ARG A 674 3.45 7.48 19.86
C ARG A 674 3.30 7.80 21.34
N THR A 675 2.46 8.79 21.66
CA THR A 675 2.22 9.20 23.04
C THR A 675 1.55 8.08 23.85
N LEU A 676 0.60 7.34 23.26
CA LEU A 676 0.00 6.17 23.90
C LEU A 676 1.08 5.11 24.20
N GLN A 677 1.90 4.75 23.21
CA GLN A 677 2.95 3.75 23.38
C GLN A 677 3.95 4.15 24.47
N GLN A 678 4.44 5.40 24.47
CA GLN A 678 5.35 5.90 25.49
C GLN A 678 4.74 5.99 26.89
N THR A 679 3.41 6.12 26.99
CA THR A 679 2.70 6.10 28.27
C THR A 679 2.49 4.67 28.79
N VAL A 680 2.28 3.71 27.88
CA VAL A 680 2.11 2.30 28.24
C VAL A 680 3.44 1.68 28.66
N TYR A 681 4.50 1.84 27.85
CA TYR A 681 5.80 1.23 28.12
C TYR A 681 6.69 2.21 28.88
N PRO A 682 7.25 1.85 30.04
CA PRO A 682 8.16 2.73 30.79
C PRO A 682 9.47 2.95 30.02
N GLU A 683 10.21 4.04 30.30
CA GLU A 683 11.44 4.41 29.58
C GLU A 683 12.50 3.31 29.46
N VAL A 684 12.57 2.42 30.46
CA VAL A 684 13.50 1.26 30.48
C VAL A 684 13.06 0.11 29.56
N HIS A 685 11.80 0.09 29.13
CA HIS A 685 11.27 -0.94 28.26
C HIS A 685 11.67 -0.68 26.80
N PRO A 686 12.14 -1.69 26.05
CA PRO A 686 12.56 -1.52 24.65
C PRO A 686 11.54 -0.82 23.74
N PHE A 687 10.24 -1.05 23.96
CA PHE A 687 9.16 -0.44 23.18
C PHE A 687 8.84 1.02 23.52
N HIS A 688 9.55 1.66 24.47
CA HIS A 688 9.33 3.07 24.76
C HIS A 688 10.02 4.00 23.74
N ALA A 689 11.17 3.59 23.19
CA ALA A 689 12.02 4.49 22.43
C ALA A 689 11.40 4.88 21.07
N TYR A 690 11.44 6.18 20.77
CA TYR A 690 11.12 6.74 19.46
C TYR A 690 12.22 7.72 19.02
N PRO A 691 12.48 7.83 17.70
CA PRO A 691 13.39 8.84 17.20
C PRO A 691 13.00 10.27 17.61
N THR A 692 14.02 11.07 17.91
CA THR A 692 13.95 12.51 18.19
C THR A 692 14.94 13.22 17.29
N TYR A 693 14.79 14.54 17.13
CA TYR A 693 15.77 15.34 16.41
C TYR A 693 17.19 15.13 16.96
N ASP A 694 17.34 15.16 18.29
CA ASP A 694 18.64 15.02 18.95
C ASP A 694 19.22 13.61 18.84
N SER A 695 18.40 12.56 18.94
CA SER A 695 18.86 11.18 18.75
C SER A 695 19.32 10.96 17.31
N LEU A 696 18.51 11.37 16.32
CA LEU A 696 18.85 11.25 14.92
C LEU A 696 20.13 12.01 14.56
N LYS A 697 20.33 13.20 15.15
CA LYS A 697 21.54 14.00 14.94
C LYS A 697 22.78 13.39 15.59
N ARG A 698 22.62 12.63 16.69
CA ARG A 698 23.72 12.03 17.45
C ARG A 698 24.26 10.74 16.82
N ILE A 699 23.40 9.95 16.17
CA ILE A 699 23.78 8.64 15.60
C ILE A 699 24.95 8.80 14.64
N SER A 700 26.09 8.20 14.94
CA SER A 700 27.28 8.23 14.10
C SER A 700 27.31 7.05 13.12
N GLU A 701 28.17 7.15 12.09
CA GLU A 701 28.48 6.00 11.20
C GLU A 701 29.00 4.79 11.99
N GLY A 702 29.76 5.06 13.08
CA GLY A 702 30.25 4.02 13.97
C GLY A 702 29.12 3.28 14.70
N ASP A 703 28.07 3.98 15.09
CA ASP A 703 26.89 3.38 15.74
C ASP A 703 26.12 2.48 14.76
N ILE A 704 25.90 2.95 13.52
CA ILE A 704 25.27 2.18 12.44
C ILE A 704 26.09 0.92 12.11
N MET A 705 27.40 1.07 11.91
CA MET A 705 28.28 -0.06 11.62
C MET A 705 28.37 -1.05 12.80
N GLY A 706 28.34 -0.54 14.03
CA GLY A 706 28.29 -1.35 15.24
C GLY A 706 27.00 -2.18 15.31
N PHE A 707 25.86 -1.51 15.12
CA PHE A 707 24.54 -2.13 15.08
C PHE A 707 24.47 -3.20 13.97
N TYR A 708 24.90 -2.84 12.76
CA TYR A 708 24.96 -3.75 11.62
C TYR A 708 25.74 -5.04 11.95
N LYS A 709 26.97 -4.93 12.44
CA LYS A 709 27.82 -6.10 12.76
C LYS A 709 27.26 -6.99 13.87
N GLN A 710 26.51 -6.39 14.80
CA GLN A 710 25.95 -7.09 15.96
C GLN A 710 24.62 -7.80 15.65
N HIS A 711 23.76 -7.18 14.84
CA HIS A 711 22.38 -7.61 14.63
C HIS A 711 22.10 -8.27 13.27
N TYR A 712 22.88 -7.97 12.22
CA TYR A 712 22.71 -8.58 10.91
C TYR A 712 23.54 -9.86 10.80
N ARG A 713 22.92 -10.97 11.19
CA ARG A 713 23.57 -12.29 11.31
C ARG A 713 22.67 -13.42 10.79
N PRO A 714 23.25 -14.53 10.28
CA PRO A 714 22.48 -15.61 9.66
C PRO A 714 21.55 -16.33 10.63
N ASP A 715 21.98 -16.58 11.86
CA ASP A 715 21.27 -17.37 12.87
C ASP A 715 20.12 -16.63 13.58
N THR A 716 19.87 -15.37 13.22
CA THR A 716 18.67 -14.61 13.60
C THR A 716 17.93 -14.07 12.37
N THR A 717 18.17 -14.68 11.20
CA THR A 717 17.52 -14.33 9.94
C THR A 717 16.66 -15.50 9.46
N VAL A 718 15.42 -15.19 9.08
CA VAL A 718 14.50 -16.12 8.41
C VAL A 718 14.12 -15.52 7.06
N LEU A 719 14.20 -16.31 5.99
CA LEU A 719 13.75 -15.91 4.66
C LEU A 719 12.63 -16.84 4.19
N THR A 720 11.60 -16.27 3.57
CA THR A 720 10.50 -16.99 2.94
C THR A 720 10.42 -16.60 1.47
N LEU A 721 10.36 -17.60 0.58
CA LEU A 721 10.11 -17.38 -0.84
C LEU A 721 8.84 -18.11 -1.28
N VAL A 722 7.97 -17.39 -1.99
CA VAL A 722 6.78 -17.93 -2.63
C VAL A 722 6.81 -17.59 -4.12
N GLY A 723 6.61 -18.58 -4.99
CA GLY A 723 6.54 -18.35 -6.43
C GLY A 723 7.12 -19.45 -7.29
N ASN A 724 7.41 -19.12 -8.56
CA ASN A 724 7.75 -20.10 -9.58
C ASN A 724 9.26 -20.37 -9.57
N PHE A 725 9.65 -21.44 -8.87
CA PHE A 725 11.03 -21.92 -8.79
C PHE A 725 11.10 -23.41 -8.44
N ALA A 726 12.29 -24.00 -8.59
CA ALA A 726 12.61 -25.31 -8.03
C ALA A 726 13.34 -25.18 -6.67
N PRO A 727 12.80 -25.67 -5.53
CA PRO A 727 13.43 -25.69 -4.22
C PRO A 727 14.89 -26.15 -4.19
N GLN A 728 15.28 -27.15 -4.97
CA GLN A 728 16.68 -27.58 -5.04
C GLN A 728 17.60 -26.49 -5.64
N GLU A 729 17.11 -25.74 -6.63
CA GLU A 729 17.84 -24.62 -7.23
C GLU A 729 17.94 -23.45 -6.24
N VAL A 730 16.82 -23.10 -5.59
CA VAL A 730 16.83 -22.04 -4.56
C VAL A 730 17.72 -22.42 -3.39
N ARG A 731 17.68 -23.67 -2.92
CA ARG A 731 18.59 -24.15 -1.86
C ARG A 731 20.05 -24.01 -2.26
N SER A 732 20.40 -24.42 -3.47
CA SER A 732 21.77 -24.31 -3.99
C SER A 732 22.21 -22.85 -4.13
N LEU A 733 21.31 -21.98 -4.59
CA LEU A 733 21.53 -20.55 -4.69
C LEU A 733 21.75 -19.91 -3.31
N ILE A 734 20.89 -20.21 -2.33
CA ILE A 734 21.02 -19.70 -0.97
C ILE A 734 22.30 -20.21 -0.30
N GLU A 735 22.66 -21.49 -0.43
CA GLU A 735 23.92 -22.03 0.07
C GLU A 735 25.12 -21.32 -0.57
N THR A 736 25.09 -21.09 -1.88
CA THR A 736 26.15 -20.40 -2.61
C THR A 736 26.33 -18.96 -2.13
N GLN A 737 25.22 -18.23 -1.92
CA GLN A 737 25.24 -16.81 -1.59
C GLN A 737 25.46 -16.54 -0.09
N PHE A 738 24.92 -17.40 0.78
CA PHE A 738 24.91 -17.18 2.24
C PHE A 738 25.70 -18.21 3.04
N GLY A 739 26.15 -19.34 2.46
CA GLY A 739 26.83 -20.40 3.23
C GLY A 739 28.13 -19.94 3.91
N SER A 740 28.74 -18.87 3.41
CA SER A 740 29.94 -18.26 4.01
C SER A 740 29.65 -17.13 5.01
N TRP A 741 28.38 -16.70 5.14
CA TRP A 741 27.97 -15.67 6.08
C TRP A 741 28.12 -16.20 7.51
N LYS A 742 28.82 -15.44 8.36
CA LYS A 742 29.10 -15.84 9.75
C LYS A 742 28.49 -14.83 10.71
N ALA A 743 27.90 -15.34 11.77
CA ALA A 743 27.55 -14.53 12.93
C ALA A 743 28.83 -14.07 13.66
N SER A 744 28.80 -12.86 14.22
CA SER A 744 29.87 -12.33 15.06
C SER A 744 29.35 -12.00 16.46
N GLY A 745 30.17 -12.23 17.48
CA GLY A 745 29.80 -11.95 18.87
C GLY A 745 28.68 -12.84 19.44
N ASN A 746 28.26 -12.50 20.66
CA ASN A 746 27.13 -13.17 21.32
C ASN A 746 25.80 -12.66 20.76
N LEU A 747 24.76 -13.50 20.82
CA LEU A 747 23.40 -13.08 20.50
C LEU A 747 23.00 -11.89 21.40
N PRO A 748 22.51 -10.78 20.82
CA PRO A 748 21.94 -9.68 21.58
C PRO A 748 20.81 -10.18 22.47
N LYS A 749 20.84 -9.84 23.76
CA LYS A 749 19.78 -10.19 24.71
C LYS A 749 19.09 -8.92 25.17
N LEU A 750 17.77 -8.89 25.00
CA LEU A 750 16.93 -7.82 25.52
C LEU A 750 16.29 -8.24 26.84
N ASN A 751 16.10 -7.26 27.70
CA ASN A 751 15.28 -7.40 28.89
C ASN A 751 13.95 -6.69 28.65
N PHE A 752 12.85 -7.43 28.73
CA PHE A 752 11.50 -6.89 28.63
C PHE A 752 10.89 -6.85 30.03
N PRO A 753 11.03 -5.72 30.76
CA PRO A 753 10.44 -5.61 32.09
C PRO A 753 8.92 -5.75 32.01
N SER A 754 8.31 -6.34 33.05
CA SER A 754 6.85 -6.44 33.10
C SER A 754 6.20 -5.06 33.11
N VAL A 755 5.20 -4.86 32.26
CA VAL A 755 4.43 -3.62 32.20
C VAL A 755 3.08 -3.85 32.88
N PRO A 756 2.81 -3.17 34.01
CA PRO A 756 1.53 -3.27 34.69
C PRO A 756 0.43 -2.58 33.87
N LEU A 757 -0.81 -2.99 34.11
CA LEU A 757 -1.97 -2.22 33.65
C LEU A 757 -2.02 -0.88 34.41
N PRO A 758 -2.58 0.18 33.81
CA PRO A 758 -2.76 1.44 34.52
C PRO A 758 -3.70 1.27 35.72
N GLU A 759 -3.47 1.99 36.81
CA GLU A 759 -4.29 1.91 38.04
C GLU A 759 -5.57 2.75 37.98
N LYS A 760 -5.65 3.66 37.00
CA LYS A 760 -6.77 4.59 36.79
C LYS A 760 -6.79 5.06 35.34
N LEU A 761 -7.91 5.67 34.96
CA LEU A 761 -8.02 6.39 33.69
C LEU A 761 -6.98 7.53 33.59
N VAL A 762 -6.16 7.51 32.54
CA VAL A 762 -5.19 8.57 32.19
C VAL A 762 -5.64 9.25 30.91
N ARG A 763 -5.60 10.58 30.86
CA ARG A 763 -5.97 11.38 29.67
C ARG A 763 -4.83 12.33 29.29
N LEU A 764 -4.39 12.29 28.04
CA LEU A 764 -3.34 13.14 27.47
C LEU A 764 -3.84 13.80 26.19
N ASN A 765 -3.57 15.09 26.01
CA ASN A 765 -4.08 15.86 24.86
C ASN A 765 -2.98 16.69 24.17
N PRO A 766 -2.06 16.06 23.41
CA PRO A 766 -1.07 16.81 22.64
C PRO A 766 -1.73 17.63 21.52
N VAL A 767 -1.64 18.96 21.60
CA VAL A 767 -2.25 19.87 20.62
C VAL A 767 -1.34 20.11 19.43
N ILE A 768 -1.90 19.97 18.22
CA ILE A 768 -1.27 20.30 16.94
C ILE A 768 -2.06 21.46 16.29
N PRO A 769 -1.50 22.68 16.25
CA PRO A 769 -2.17 23.83 15.65
C PRO A 769 -2.54 23.62 14.18
N GLY A 770 -3.69 24.16 13.75
CA GLY A 770 -4.12 24.15 12.35
C GLY A 770 -4.80 22.86 11.85
N LYS A 771 -4.96 21.84 12.71
CA LYS A 771 -5.66 20.59 12.37
C LYS A 771 -7.18 20.74 12.52
N THR A 772 -7.93 20.05 11.66
CA THR A 772 -9.41 20.14 11.60
C THR A 772 -10.12 19.06 12.43
N GLN A 773 -9.44 17.95 12.72
CA GLN A 773 -9.99 16.79 13.41
C GLN A 773 -9.12 16.33 14.57
N ALA A 774 -9.77 15.75 15.58
CA ALA A 774 -9.10 15.11 16.70
C ALA A 774 -8.98 13.60 16.45
N ILE A 775 -7.77 13.06 16.64
CA ILE A 775 -7.50 11.61 16.57
C ILE A 775 -7.26 11.10 17.98
N THR A 776 -8.01 10.07 18.37
CA THR A 776 -7.94 9.49 19.71
C THR A 776 -7.50 8.03 19.66
N PHE A 777 -6.50 7.69 20.47
CA PHE A 777 -6.09 6.32 20.77
C PHE A 777 -6.37 6.00 22.23
N MET A 778 -6.97 4.84 22.49
CA MET A 778 -7.33 4.37 23.84
C MET A 778 -6.78 2.96 24.03
N GLY A 779 -6.01 2.69 25.09
CA GLY A 779 -5.40 1.37 25.23
C GLY A 779 -4.51 1.16 26.45
N TYR A 780 -3.86 0.00 26.45
CA TYR A 780 -2.84 -0.44 27.41
C TYR A 780 -2.07 -1.64 26.84
N ARG A 781 -1.16 -2.25 27.63
CA ARG A 781 -0.47 -3.49 27.22
C ARG A 781 -1.49 -4.63 27.01
N GLY A 782 -1.48 -5.19 25.82
CA GLY A 782 -2.23 -6.39 25.43
C GLY A 782 -1.48 -7.71 25.71
N ILE A 783 -1.64 -8.67 24.80
CA ILE A 783 -1.08 -10.02 24.87
C ILE A 783 -0.03 -10.24 23.78
N ASN A 784 0.76 -11.32 23.88
CA ASN A 784 1.66 -11.76 22.81
C ASN A 784 1.04 -12.91 21.99
N ARG A 785 1.67 -13.26 20.86
CA ARG A 785 1.14 -14.22 19.89
C ARG A 785 1.01 -15.65 20.42
N GLN A 786 1.85 -16.02 21.39
CA GLN A 786 1.85 -17.33 22.04
C GLN A 786 0.91 -17.43 23.26
N ASP A 787 0.25 -16.34 23.66
CA ASP A 787 -0.73 -16.39 24.75
C ASP A 787 -1.83 -17.42 24.40
N PRO A 788 -2.17 -18.37 25.29
CA PRO A 788 -3.19 -19.38 25.02
C PRO A 788 -4.58 -18.80 24.73
N ARG A 789 -4.81 -17.53 25.07
CA ARG A 789 -6.06 -16.79 24.81
C ARG A 789 -6.07 -16.12 23.43
N TYR A 790 -4.99 -16.20 22.64
CA TYR A 790 -4.85 -15.45 21.39
C TYR A 790 -6.03 -15.61 20.43
N TYR A 791 -6.41 -16.84 20.08
CA TYR A 791 -7.51 -17.08 19.13
C TYR A 791 -8.86 -16.57 19.66
N ALA A 792 -9.13 -16.73 20.96
CA ALA A 792 -10.35 -16.17 21.58
C ALA A 792 -10.31 -14.64 21.61
N THR A 793 -9.12 -14.04 21.70
CA THR A 793 -8.91 -12.59 21.63
C THR A 793 -9.14 -12.05 20.23
N LEU A 794 -8.75 -12.77 19.18
CA LEU A 794 -9.08 -12.39 17.80
C LEU A 794 -10.60 -12.37 17.56
N VAL A 795 -11.30 -13.40 18.05
CA VAL A 795 -12.77 -13.47 17.96
C VAL A 795 -13.42 -12.32 18.75
N LEU A 796 -12.95 -12.04 19.97
CA LEU A 796 -13.40 -10.88 20.73
C LEU A 796 -13.17 -9.57 19.98
N ASN A 797 -11.97 -9.39 19.41
CA ASN A 797 -11.62 -8.18 18.68
C ASN A 797 -12.52 -7.96 17.48
N GLN A 798 -12.81 -9.02 16.71
CA GLN A 798 -13.72 -8.94 15.57
C GLN A 798 -15.12 -8.45 15.98
N ILE A 799 -15.65 -8.90 17.12
CA ILE A 799 -16.93 -8.44 17.65
C ILE A 799 -16.84 -6.98 18.15
N LEU A 800 -15.75 -6.64 18.84
CA LEU A 800 -15.58 -5.36 19.49
C LEU A 800 -15.36 -4.21 18.48
N GLY A 801 -14.36 -4.34 17.62
CA GLY A 801 -13.88 -3.27 16.74
C GLY A 801 -13.05 -3.72 15.54
N GLY A 802 -13.07 -5.01 15.16
CA GLY A 802 -12.29 -5.52 14.02
C GLY A 802 -12.77 -5.02 12.66
N ASP A 803 -13.99 -4.49 12.59
CA ASP A 803 -14.55 -3.86 11.38
C ASP A 803 -15.44 -2.68 11.77
N THR A 804 -15.29 -1.53 11.09
CA THR A 804 -16.01 -0.31 11.47
C THR A 804 -17.50 -0.32 11.08
N LEU A 805 -17.94 -1.26 10.22
CA LEU A 805 -19.31 -1.31 9.71
C LEU A 805 -20.18 -2.30 10.48
N SER A 806 -19.58 -3.36 11.05
CA SER A 806 -20.30 -4.49 11.64
C SER A 806 -20.03 -4.72 13.13
N SER A 807 -18.89 -4.24 13.65
CA SER A 807 -18.54 -4.41 15.06
C SER A 807 -19.45 -3.61 16.01
N ARG A 808 -19.40 -3.93 17.31
CA ARG A 808 -20.11 -3.17 18.35
C ARG A 808 -19.69 -1.70 18.40
N LEU A 809 -18.38 -1.41 18.34
CA LEU A 809 -17.88 -0.03 18.33
C LEU A 809 -18.34 0.73 17.08
N GLY A 810 -18.23 0.12 15.91
CA GLY A 810 -18.72 0.72 14.66
C GLY A 810 -20.23 0.99 14.69
N THR A 811 -21.01 0.00 15.12
CA THR A 811 -22.46 0.12 15.22
C THR A 811 -22.88 1.23 16.20
N GLU A 812 -22.21 1.34 17.33
CA GLU A 812 -22.60 2.27 18.39
C GLU A 812 -22.09 3.70 18.15
N ILE A 813 -20.80 3.87 17.86
CA ILE A 813 -20.17 5.20 17.82
C ILE A 813 -20.32 5.83 16.42
N ARG A 814 -20.12 5.03 15.35
CA ARG A 814 -20.23 5.49 13.97
C ARG A 814 -21.69 5.51 13.50
N ASP A 815 -22.37 4.37 13.53
CA ASP A 815 -23.70 4.29 12.91
C ASP A 815 -24.80 4.95 13.75
N ARG A 816 -24.90 4.58 15.03
CA ARG A 816 -25.99 5.06 15.90
C ARG A 816 -25.79 6.50 16.36
N GLN A 817 -24.56 6.87 16.71
CA GLN A 817 -24.26 8.20 17.25
C GLN A 817 -23.66 9.19 16.25
N GLY A 818 -23.13 8.70 15.12
CA GLY A 818 -22.54 9.54 14.06
C GLY A 818 -21.40 10.44 14.52
N LEU A 819 -20.60 9.99 15.48
CA LEU A 819 -19.52 10.78 16.09
C LEU A 819 -18.18 10.63 15.37
N THR A 820 -18.03 9.58 14.57
CA THR A 820 -16.79 9.24 13.88
C THR A 820 -17.07 8.67 12.50
N TYR A 821 -16.14 8.87 11.58
CA TYR A 821 -16.14 8.18 10.28
C TYR A 821 -15.78 6.70 10.45
N GLY A 822 -14.83 6.40 11.34
CA GLY A 822 -14.28 5.07 11.54
C GLY A 822 -13.73 4.89 12.95
N ILE A 823 -14.03 3.74 13.55
CA ILE A 823 -13.52 3.32 14.85
C ILE A 823 -13.11 1.84 14.77
N TYR A 824 -11.90 1.55 15.24
CA TYR A 824 -11.35 0.20 15.18
C TYR A 824 -10.70 -0.18 16.49
N SER A 825 -10.62 -1.48 16.77
CA SER A 825 -9.82 -2.03 17.87
C SER A 825 -8.85 -3.10 17.36
N ALA A 826 -7.70 -3.20 18.00
CA ALA A 826 -6.70 -4.21 17.69
C ALA A 826 -5.95 -4.68 18.93
N PHE A 827 -5.60 -5.97 18.94
CA PHE A 827 -4.58 -6.53 19.83
C PHE A 827 -3.31 -6.78 19.00
N GLN A 828 -2.32 -5.89 19.13
CA GLN A 828 -1.05 -5.95 18.41
C GLN A 828 -0.12 -7.00 19.03
N ALA A 829 -0.45 -8.27 18.87
CA ALA A 829 0.29 -9.38 19.48
C ALA A 829 1.53 -9.78 18.65
N GLY A 830 2.72 -9.43 19.14
CA GLY A 830 4.01 -9.86 18.60
C GLY A 830 4.64 -11.01 19.39
N GLU A 831 5.97 -11.16 19.33
CA GLU A 831 6.70 -12.08 20.21
C GLU A 831 6.56 -11.65 21.67
N GLN A 832 6.67 -10.34 21.90
CA GLN A 832 6.37 -9.68 23.16
C GLN A 832 4.95 -9.11 23.16
N PRO A 833 4.36 -8.88 24.36
CA PRO A 833 3.04 -8.29 24.44
C PRO A 833 3.03 -6.86 23.89
N GLY A 834 2.32 -6.63 22.80
CA GLY A 834 2.13 -5.29 22.23
C GLY A 834 0.91 -4.58 22.84
N LEU A 835 0.37 -3.58 22.16
CA LEU A 835 -0.77 -2.80 22.64
C LEU A 835 -2.11 -3.49 22.35
N PHE A 836 -3.04 -3.44 23.31
CA PHE A 836 -4.46 -3.35 22.98
C PHE A 836 -4.78 -1.88 22.76
N LEU A 837 -5.38 -1.54 21.62
CA LEU A 837 -5.75 -0.17 21.31
C LEU A 837 -7.09 -0.08 20.58
N ILE A 838 -7.74 1.07 20.75
CA ILE A 838 -8.90 1.53 20.00
C ILE A 838 -8.53 2.87 19.40
N ASN A 839 -8.72 3.05 18.09
CA ASN A 839 -8.48 4.33 17.42
C ASN A 839 -9.77 4.86 16.80
N MET A 840 -9.96 6.18 16.87
CA MET A 840 -11.08 6.87 16.23
C MET A 840 -10.71 8.30 15.85
N GLN A 841 -11.39 8.81 14.82
CA GLN A 841 -11.27 10.20 14.38
C GLN A 841 -12.59 10.95 14.57
N THR A 842 -12.57 12.14 15.17
CA THR A 842 -13.80 12.87 15.50
C THR A 842 -13.68 14.36 15.18
N ALA A 843 -14.82 15.01 14.99
CA ALA A 843 -14.89 16.46 15.12
C ALA A 843 -14.47 16.84 16.56
N PRO A 844 -13.74 17.95 16.78
CA PRO A 844 -13.20 18.31 18.10
C PRO A 844 -14.29 18.37 19.19
N GLU A 845 -15.46 18.90 18.87
CA GLU A 845 -16.63 19.02 19.74
C GLU A 845 -17.26 17.67 20.15
N ASP A 846 -17.14 16.64 19.31
CA ASP A 846 -17.72 15.31 19.53
C ASP A 846 -16.78 14.36 20.30
N THR A 847 -15.49 14.70 20.39
CA THR A 847 -14.42 13.84 20.92
C THR A 847 -14.71 13.29 22.32
N ASN A 848 -15.10 14.15 23.27
CA ASN A 848 -15.36 13.72 24.65
C ASN A 848 -16.56 12.77 24.74
N LYS A 849 -17.58 12.99 23.92
CA LYS A 849 -18.75 12.12 23.83
C LYS A 849 -18.38 10.76 23.25
N ALA A 850 -17.59 10.73 22.17
CA ALA A 850 -17.14 9.49 21.54
C ALA A 850 -16.28 8.64 22.49
N ILE A 851 -15.38 9.27 23.26
CA ILE A 851 -14.58 8.59 24.29
C ILE A 851 -15.49 8.01 25.38
N ALA A 852 -16.44 8.79 25.90
CA ALA A 852 -17.35 8.33 26.94
C ALA A 852 -18.21 7.14 26.47
N SER A 853 -18.75 7.21 25.25
CA SER A 853 -19.51 6.12 24.62
C SER A 853 -18.67 4.87 24.42
N THR A 854 -17.40 5.02 24.01
CA THR A 854 -16.46 3.91 23.86
C THR A 854 -16.19 3.22 25.19
N ILE A 855 -15.92 3.97 26.27
CA ILE A 855 -15.71 3.41 27.61
C ILE A 855 -16.96 2.67 28.08
N ALA A 856 -18.15 3.27 27.90
CA ALA A 856 -19.41 2.65 28.29
C ALA A 856 -19.65 1.32 27.55
N LEU A 857 -19.31 1.25 26.26
CA LEU A 857 -19.41 0.01 25.49
C LEU A 857 -18.42 -1.06 25.97
N LEU A 858 -17.20 -0.66 26.36
CA LEU A 858 -16.25 -1.60 26.97
C LEU A 858 -16.75 -2.11 28.32
N GLN A 859 -17.40 -1.28 29.14
CA GLN A 859 -18.03 -1.69 30.40
C GLN A 859 -19.18 -2.68 30.17
N ASP A 860 -19.98 -2.46 29.14
CA ASP A 860 -21.03 -3.39 28.73
C ASP A 860 -20.45 -4.76 28.34
N VAL A 861 -19.48 -4.79 27.41
CA VAL A 861 -18.85 -6.03 26.96
C VAL A 861 -18.12 -6.75 28.11
N HIS A 862 -17.47 -6.01 29.01
CA HIS A 862 -16.82 -6.59 30.20
C HIS A 862 -17.84 -7.25 31.14
N SER A 863 -18.99 -6.59 31.38
CA SER A 863 -19.97 -7.03 32.39
C SER A 863 -20.95 -8.07 31.87
N GLN A 864 -21.54 -7.84 30.69
CA GLN A 864 -22.56 -8.69 30.07
C GLN A 864 -21.97 -9.76 29.15
N GLY A 865 -20.78 -9.50 28.59
CA GLY A 865 -20.18 -10.35 27.56
C GLY A 865 -20.81 -10.17 26.17
N VAL A 866 -20.42 -11.08 25.28
CA VAL A 866 -20.92 -11.24 23.93
C VAL A 866 -21.85 -12.45 23.83
N THR A 867 -22.73 -12.41 22.83
CA THR A 867 -23.71 -13.47 22.56
C THR A 867 -23.09 -14.61 21.74
N PRO A 868 -23.65 -15.84 21.81
CA PRO A 868 -23.23 -16.94 20.95
C PRO A 868 -23.31 -16.61 19.45
N THR A 869 -24.34 -15.88 19.02
CA THR A 869 -24.53 -15.50 17.61
C THR A 869 -23.43 -14.55 17.13
N GLU A 870 -23.00 -13.59 17.94
CA GLU A 870 -21.87 -12.71 17.62
C GLU A 870 -20.57 -13.52 17.50
N VAL A 871 -20.36 -14.48 18.39
CA VAL A 871 -19.18 -15.37 18.38
C VAL A 871 -19.15 -16.21 17.10
N ASP A 872 -20.25 -16.86 16.73
CA ASP A 872 -20.32 -17.68 15.52
C ASP A 872 -20.21 -16.85 14.23
N THR A 873 -20.69 -15.60 14.24
CA THR A 873 -20.53 -14.67 13.12
C THR A 873 -19.08 -14.22 12.98
N ALA A 874 -18.44 -13.79 14.07
CA ALA A 874 -17.03 -13.40 14.08
C ALA A 874 -16.10 -14.54 13.66
N LYS A 875 -16.35 -15.77 14.14
CA LYS A 875 -15.57 -16.95 13.76
C LYS A 875 -15.63 -17.23 12.27
N ARG A 876 -16.82 -17.16 11.67
CA ARG A 876 -17.01 -17.34 10.21
C ARG A 876 -16.33 -16.25 9.41
N SER A 877 -16.48 -14.99 9.83
CA SER A 877 -15.83 -13.85 9.19
C SER A 877 -14.31 -14.01 9.17
N LEU A 878 -13.69 -14.25 10.33
CA LEU A 878 -12.25 -14.46 10.46
C LEU A 878 -11.73 -15.69 9.69
N SER A 879 -12.48 -16.80 9.70
CA SER A 879 -12.04 -18.00 8.97
C SER A 879 -12.04 -17.80 7.46
N SER A 880 -13.01 -17.05 6.95
CA SER A 880 -13.17 -16.83 5.51
C SER A 880 -12.32 -15.69 4.99
N SER A 881 -12.15 -14.60 5.76
CA SER A 881 -11.24 -13.51 5.41
C SER A 881 -9.80 -14.03 5.31
N TYR A 882 -9.40 -14.93 6.20
CA TYR A 882 -8.08 -15.57 6.15
C TYR A 882 -7.83 -16.32 4.84
N SER A 883 -8.82 -17.08 4.33
CA SER A 883 -8.72 -17.75 3.03
C SER A 883 -8.50 -16.75 1.88
N VAL A 884 -9.17 -15.59 1.95
CA VAL A 884 -9.10 -14.50 0.96
C VAL A 884 -7.75 -13.78 1.04
N GLU A 885 -7.31 -13.39 2.24
CA GLU A 885 -6.02 -12.73 2.47
C GLU A 885 -4.85 -13.57 1.92
N LEU A 886 -4.89 -14.89 2.15
CA LEU A 886 -3.86 -15.82 1.68
C LEU A 886 -3.89 -16.12 0.18
N ALA A 887 -4.79 -15.51 -0.60
CA ALA A 887 -4.74 -15.54 -2.06
C ALA A 887 -3.76 -14.50 -2.63
N ASP A 888 -3.43 -13.47 -1.85
CA ASP A 888 -2.38 -12.51 -2.16
C ASP A 888 -1.00 -13.13 -1.84
N PRO A 889 -0.04 -13.16 -2.79
CA PRO A 889 1.28 -13.74 -2.55
C PRO A 889 2.12 -13.04 -1.48
N ASP A 890 2.00 -11.73 -1.29
CA ASP A 890 2.73 -11.00 -0.25
C ASP A 890 2.20 -11.37 1.13
N ASN A 891 0.87 -11.38 1.31
CA ASN A 891 0.23 -11.82 2.55
C ASN A 891 0.56 -13.29 2.85
N LEU A 892 0.52 -14.16 1.84
CA LEU A 892 0.89 -15.57 1.98
C LEU A 892 2.35 -15.73 2.42
N THR A 893 3.28 -15.02 1.77
CA THR A 893 4.72 -15.07 2.09
C THR A 893 4.99 -14.55 3.51
N SER A 894 4.37 -13.44 3.88
CA SER A 894 4.49 -12.82 5.20
C SER A 894 3.90 -13.70 6.30
N GLU A 895 2.72 -14.29 6.09
CA GLU A 895 2.09 -15.17 7.06
C GLU A 895 2.93 -16.44 7.31
N ILE A 896 3.52 -17.03 6.26
CA ILE A 896 4.45 -18.16 6.41
C ILE A 896 5.68 -17.74 7.23
N LEU A 897 6.27 -16.58 6.90
CA LEU A 897 7.43 -16.02 7.61
C LEU A 897 7.11 -15.81 9.09
N MET A 898 6.04 -15.09 9.39
CA MET A 898 5.71 -14.68 10.75
C MET A 898 5.28 -15.87 11.61
N ASN A 899 4.66 -16.90 11.02
CA ASN A 899 4.39 -18.14 11.75
C ASN A 899 5.69 -18.80 12.26
N GLU A 900 6.76 -18.82 11.46
CA GLU A 900 8.07 -19.31 11.91
C GLU A 900 8.70 -18.37 12.95
N VAL A 901 8.67 -17.05 12.73
CA VAL A 901 9.21 -16.05 13.67
C VAL A 901 8.55 -16.17 15.05
N TYR A 902 7.24 -16.36 15.10
CA TYR A 902 6.50 -16.54 16.35
C TYR A 902 6.66 -17.94 16.99
N GLY A 903 7.41 -18.86 16.35
CA GLY A 903 7.63 -20.21 16.83
C GLY A 903 6.41 -21.12 16.68
N LEU A 904 5.53 -20.83 15.73
CA LEU A 904 4.34 -21.63 15.43
C LEU A 904 4.72 -22.77 14.46
N THR A 905 3.91 -23.83 14.47
CA THR A 905 4.14 -24.96 13.56
C THR A 905 3.90 -24.55 12.11
N SER A 906 4.61 -25.13 11.14
CA SER A 906 4.35 -24.89 9.71
C SER A 906 2.92 -25.21 9.26
N ALA A 907 2.20 -26.04 10.02
CA ALA A 907 0.79 -26.34 9.79
C ALA A 907 -0.16 -25.20 10.21
N GLU A 908 0.31 -24.15 10.89
CA GLU A 908 -0.53 -23.04 11.39
C GLU A 908 -1.31 -22.38 10.26
N ILE A 909 -0.70 -22.18 9.10
CA ILE A 909 -1.35 -21.59 7.93
C ILE A 909 -2.58 -22.36 7.43
N ARG A 910 -2.67 -23.66 7.76
CA ARG A 910 -3.84 -24.50 7.46
C ARG A 910 -4.75 -24.64 8.68
N ASP A 911 -4.16 -24.69 9.87
CA ASP A 911 -4.85 -24.98 11.12
C ASP A 911 -5.55 -23.75 11.73
N PHE A 912 -5.17 -22.53 11.32
CA PHE A 912 -5.73 -21.27 11.84
C PHE A 912 -7.27 -21.21 11.75
N PRO A 913 -7.92 -21.44 10.58
CA PRO A 913 -9.39 -21.44 10.51
C PRO A 913 -10.04 -22.45 11.46
N ARG A 914 -9.44 -23.64 11.60
CA ARG A 914 -9.93 -24.68 12.52
C ARG A 914 -9.82 -24.24 13.99
N LYS A 915 -8.72 -23.56 14.35
CA LYS A 915 -8.51 -23.04 15.71
C LYS A 915 -9.48 -21.91 16.04
N ILE A 916 -9.75 -21.01 15.08
CA ILE A 916 -10.79 -19.97 15.22
C ILE A 916 -12.17 -20.61 15.39
N LEU A 917 -12.53 -21.57 14.54
CA LEU A 917 -13.84 -22.22 14.59
C LEU A 917 -14.05 -23.07 15.87
N ALA A 918 -12.97 -23.49 16.53
CA ALA A 918 -13.01 -24.18 17.82
C ALA A 918 -13.24 -23.26 19.04
N VAL A 919 -13.13 -21.93 18.88
CA VAL A 919 -13.36 -20.97 19.96
C VAL A 919 -14.83 -21.04 20.44
N THR A 920 -15.03 -21.09 21.76
CA THR A 920 -16.37 -21.12 22.37
C THR A 920 -16.79 -19.75 22.94
N PRO A 921 -18.09 -19.46 23.07
CA PRO A 921 -18.56 -18.22 23.68
C PRO A 921 -18.04 -17.99 25.11
N GLU A 922 -17.86 -19.05 25.89
CA GLU A 922 -17.32 -18.98 27.25
C GLU A 922 -15.86 -18.53 27.25
N GLN A 923 -15.06 -18.95 26.25
CA GLN A 923 -13.68 -18.50 26.10
C GLN A 923 -13.63 -17.02 25.74
N VAL A 924 -14.46 -16.56 24.80
CA VAL A 924 -14.52 -15.15 24.40
C VAL A 924 -14.95 -14.27 25.58
N ASN A 925 -15.99 -14.67 26.31
CA ASN A 925 -16.47 -13.93 27.48
C ASN A 925 -15.48 -13.92 28.65
N ARG A 926 -14.67 -14.98 28.81
CA ARG A 926 -13.56 -14.98 29.77
C ARG A 926 -12.49 -13.98 29.36
N VAL A 927 -12.08 -13.98 28.09
CA VAL A 927 -11.10 -13.02 27.57
C VAL A 927 -11.61 -11.58 27.67
N ALA A 928 -12.90 -11.32 27.43
CA ALA A 928 -13.50 -10.00 27.61
C ALA A 928 -13.32 -9.50 29.05
N LYS A 929 -13.60 -10.35 30.05
CA LYS A 929 -13.40 -10.03 31.47
C LYS A 929 -11.93 -9.84 31.85
N ASP A 930 -11.06 -10.70 31.31
CA ASP A 930 -9.64 -10.68 31.64
C ASP A 930 -8.91 -9.49 31.00
N LEU A 931 -9.23 -9.18 29.74
CA LEU A 931 -8.45 -8.25 28.91
C LEU A 931 -9.08 -6.88 28.75
N LEU A 932 -10.41 -6.72 28.82
CA LEU A 932 -11.03 -5.40 28.70
C LEU A 932 -11.10 -4.74 30.08
N GLN A 933 -10.30 -3.70 30.30
CA GLN A 933 -10.21 -2.98 31.58
C GLN A 933 -10.72 -1.53 31.40
N PRO A 934 -12.04 -1.31 31.34
CA PRO A 934 -12.61 -0.01 30.95
C PRO A 934 -12.33 1.14 31.92
N ASP A 935 -12.20 0.85 33.21
CA ASP A 935 -11.95 1.86 34.25
C ASP A 935 -10.46 2.25 34.35
N ASN A 936 -9.60 1.45 33.72
CA ASN A 936 -8.14 1.47 33.80
C ASN A 936 -7.57 1.56 32.39
N LEU A 937 -7.70 2.73 31.77
CA LEU A 937 -7.38 2.95 30.37
C LEU A 937 -6.50 4.20 30.19
N ILE A 938 -5.57 4.16 29.23
CA ILE A 938 -4.88 5.37 28.79
C ILE A 938 -5.59 5.88 27.55
N VAL A 939 -5.96 7.16 27.55
CA VAL A 939 -6.64 7.86 26.46
C VAL A 939 -5.76 9.01 26.01
N VAL A 940 -5.40 9.00 24.73
CA VAL A 940 -4.58 10.04 24.13
C VAL A 940 -5.33 10.63 22.94
N THR A 941 -5.53 11.95 22.95
CA THR A 941 -6.19 12.68 21.86
C THR A 941 -5.24 13.74 21.29
N ALA A 942 -4.88 13.62 20.01
CA ALA A 942 -4.06 14.61 19.31
C ALA A 942 -4.86 15.35 18.24
N GLY A 943 -4.44 16.57 17.90
CA GLY A 943 -5.08 17.41 16.88
C GLY A 943 -5.38 18.82 17.41
N PRO A 944 -6.48 19.46 17.02
CA PRO A 944 -6.83 20.79 17.54
C PRO A 944 -7.13 20.75 19.04
N SER A 945 -7.14 21.93 19.66
CA SER A 945 -7.52 22.07 21.06
C SER A 945 -8.95 21.59 21.29
N ILE A 946 -9.14 20.67 22.25
CA ILE A 946 -10.46 20.18 22.68
C ILE A 946 -10.89 20.81 24.01
N ALA A 947 -12.19 21.03 24.19
CA ALA A 947 -12.73 21.62 25.42
C ALA A 947 -12.51 20.70 26.64
N GLY A 948 -11.93 21.25 27.72
CA GLY A 948 -11.71 20.53 28.98
C GLY A 948 -10.46 19.64 29.03
N GLY A 949 -9.63 19.62 27.98
CA GLY A 949 -8.36 18.91 27.98
C GLY A 949 -7.26 19.70 28.69
N ALA A 950 -6.67 19.15 29.76
CA ALA A 950 -5.41 19.69 30.27
C ALA A 950 -4.33 19.51 29.20
N SER A 951 -3.70 20.61 28.77
CA SER A 951 -2.55 20.58 27.87
C SER A 951 -1.38 19.92 28.58
N ALA A 952 -0.99 18.73 28.13
CA ALA A 952 0.31 18.18 28.45
C ALA A 952 1.30 18.78 27.45
N ALA A 953 2.15 19.69 27.91
CA ALA A 953 3.24 20.20 27.08
C ALA A 953 4.11 19.01 26.65
N ALA A 954 4.19 18.75 25.34
CA ALA A 954 5.08 17.75 24.76
C ALA A 954 6.52 18.06 25.22
N ARG A 955 7.20 17.07 25.78
CA ARG A 955 8.63 17.11 26.10
C ARG A 955 9.40 16.26 25.10
#